data_AF-A0A7J6KR24-F1
#
_entry.id   AF-A0A7J6KR24-F1
#
_cell.length_a   1.000
_cell.length_b   1.000
_cell.length_c   1.000
_cell.angle_alpha   90.00
_cell.angle_beta   90.00
_cell.angle_gamma   90.00
#
_symmetry.space_group_name_H-M   'P 1'
#
loop_
_entity.id
_entity.type
_entity.pdbx_description
1 polymer ?
#
loop_
_entity_poly.entity_id
_entity_poly.type
_entity_poly.pdbx_seq_one_letter_code
_entity_poly.pdbx_strand_id
1 'polypeptide(L)'
;MARFIANDACESVSPRREEETHPDELAPAVSYLIREITCLFVLNRGPFRRCAYILKACLIFDIYIYRHENVIRVLKCKHLACRSQAAACRPWNMAPLQNDILTSVLVQMSIITFFGFAWLHLVVQGIFLSAPLPRCASQCTLVPSPPVLEHSGDFLTLHWQLDPTAPSNGSDKIALYAPPFKGDSASEKDWVAFFKPSEIAQHSEHSLPLTNVRAPFYDIRYLSGVTGECLCRADKVTFRMGPEEPTQGHTTVDTVTGALKVHWVSGDPTPAKLWFKEEGSDTWYSTQAKTTTYTSDDMCNATLDKYYHPGYFHTAVLPTDVHGTLDLTYGKKRSLGQQMQVKAPIMRGQRDEYSVALFGDMGVQGLGRGPYKLWVPHGVWDSYWVQEHMRINDRLRLMVHFGDISYADGYSRVWDIFGDVLQDVTMRNPVMVSDGNHDYDYKGAWNPSWAKGDFIKSKYGNECGVPLKHRYDTPAWWYSFDYGMVHYVMLSSEHNWTEGSNQWEWFSKDLSEVDRTVTPWVVVTSHRPMLVAVIGEPRNTIESHMAKELMPLLKEYKVNLYVAGHWHHYERTKPVDETVHVLSGCAGAQDLPVKFRDLNRTAAIWAEVRGYLELQVKEDSLVGIFWGVNDTMEDRHLIEFDHFMINNRDQAVPHPLLRGVDV
;
A
#
# COMPACT_ATOMS: atom_id res chain seq x y z
N MET A 1 -41.01 47.01 -8.28
CA MET A 1 -40.81 48.25 -9.07
C MET A 1 -39.40 48.17 -9.64
N ALA A 2 -39.24 47.67 -10.87
CA ALA A 2 -39.20 48.47 -12.11
C ALA A 2 -37.90 49.30 -12.19
N ARG A 3 -37.02 49.24 -13.20
CA ARG A 3 -37.09 48.67 -14.56
C ARG A 3 -35.72 48.88 -15.28
N PHE A 4 -35.37 47.95 -16.18
CA PHE A 4 -34.96 48.16 -17.61
C PHE A 4 -33.45 48.36 -17.91
N ILE A 5 -32.81 47.90 -19.00
CA ILE A 5 -33.05 47.21 -20.31
C ILE A 5 -31.61 46.75 -20.74
N ALA A 6 -31.26 45.53 -21.17
CA ALA A 6 -31.57 44.71 -22.38
C ALA A 6 -31.02 45.22 -23.74
N ASN A 7 -30.71 44.24 -24.62
CA ASN A 7 -30.34 44.26 -26.05
C ASN A 7 -28.83 44.31 -26.35
N ASP A 8 -28.20 43.26 -26.91
CA ASP A 8 -28.44 42.38 -28.07
C ASP A 8 -27.51 42.78 -29.23
N ALA A 9 -26.68 41.83 -29.69
CA ALA A 9 -26.69 41.33 -31.06
C ALA A 9 -25.48 40.40 -31.32
N CYS A 10 -25.76 39.13 -31.57
CA CYS A 10 -24.96 38.28 -32.45
C CYS A 10 -25.38 38.58 -33.90
N GLU A 11 -24.43 38.72 -34.82
CA GLU A 11 -24.66 38.37 -36.22
C GLU A 11 -23.35 37.93 -36.92
N SER A 12 -23.52 36.91 -37.75
CA SER A 12 -22.54 36.12 -38.51
C SER A 12 -21.95 36.83 -39.74
N VAL A 13 -20.80 36.36 -40.25
CA VAL A 13 -20.50 35.98 -41.66
C VAL A 13 -18.96 35.87 -41.89
N SER A 14 -18.53 34.82 -42.60
CA SER A 14 -17.16 34.47 -43.03
C SER A 14 -16.81 35.04 -44.42
N PRO A 15 -15.73 34.65 -45.16
CA PRO A 15 -14.31 34.40 -44.88
C PRO A 15 -13.34 35.18 -45.84
N ARG A 16 -12.01 34.99 -45.68
CA ARG A 16 -10.85 35.43 -46.54
C ARG A 16 -10.37 36.87 -46.28
N ARG A 17 -9.08 37.22 -46.26
CA ARG A 17 -7.89 36.83 -47.06
C ARG A 17 -6.61 36.96 -46.21
N GLU A 18 -5.60 36.18 -46.58
CA GLU A 18 -4.19 36.38 -46.23
C GLU A 18 -3.70 37.74 -46.75
N GLU A 19 -2.88 38.45 -45.96
CA GLU A 19 -1.88 39.38 -46.48
C GLU A 19 -0.66 39.46 -45.55
N GLU A 20 0.44 39.02 -46.14
CA GLU A 20 1.88 39.18 -45.89
C GLU A 20 2.38 40.12 -44.77
N THR A 21 3.30 39.56 -43.95
CA THR A 21 4.23 40.29 -43.09
C THR A 21 5.45 40.77 -43.89
N HIS A 22 5.79 42.07 -43.79
CA HIS A 22 7.12 42.60 -44.12
C HIS A 22 7.92 42.93 -42.84
N PRO A 23 9.25 42.71 -42.81
CA PRO A 23 10.09 42.90 -41.63
C PRO A 23 10.92 44.18 -41.71
N ASP A 24 10.53 45.27 -41.04
CA ASP A 24 11.36 46.49 -40.97
C ASP A 24 11.11 47.41 -39.75
N GLU A 25 10.76 46.87 -38.57
CA GLU A 25 10.60 47.69 -37.34
C GLU A 25 11.22 47.08 -36.07
N LEU A 26 12.40 46.45 -36.16
CA LEU A 26 13.12 45.92 -34.98
C LEU A 26 14.47 46.58 -34.70
N ALA A 27 14.85 47.61 -35.46
CA ALA A 27 16.13 48.31 -35.32
C ALA A 27 16.19 49.42 -34.24
N PRO A 28 15.11 50.16 -33.87
CA PRO A 28 15.25 51.25 -32.88
C PRO A 28 15.25 50.79 -31.41
N ALA A 29 14.65 49.64 -31.08
CA ALA A 29 14.47 49.19 -29.69
C ALA A 29 15.76 48.64 -29.05
N VAL A 30 16.67 48.09 -29.86
CA VAL A 30 17.94 47.50 -29.38
C VAL A 30 18.98 48.57 -29.03
N SER A 31 18.94 49.73 -29.69
CA SER A 31 19.91 50.83 -29.45
C SER A 31 19.66 51.56 -28.12
N TYR A 32 18.42 51.63 -27.66
CA TYR A 32 18.07 52.27 -26.38
C TYR A 32 18.49 51.42 -25.17
N LEU A 33 18.38 50.10 -25.29
CA LEU A 33 18.72 49.15 -24.21
C LEU A 33 20.25 49.06 -23.96
N ILE A 34 21.07 49.18 -25.02
CA ILE A 34 22.54 49.15 -24.91
C ILE A 34 23.10 50.43 -24.25
N ARG A 35 22.44 51.58 -24.44
CA ARG A 35 22.84 52.86 -23.81
C ARG A 35 22.59 52.89 -22.31
N GLU A 36 21.47 52.34 -21.84
CA GLU A 36 21.13 52.25 -20.41
C GLU A 36 22.07 51.31 -19.63
N ILE A 37 22.43 50.16 -20.22
CA ILE A 37 23.33 49.17 -19.60
C ILE A 37 24.76 49.71 -19.48
N THR A 38 25.21 50.54 -20.42
CA THR A 38 26.57 51.10 -20.42
C THR A 38 26.74 52.21 -19.37
N CYS A 39 25.69 52.99 -19.07
CA CYS A 39 25.73 54.03 -18.04
C CYS A 39 25.77 53.47 -16.60
N LEU A 40 25.22 52.27 -16.36
CA LEU A 40 25.21 51.64 -15.03
C LEU A 40 26.55 51.02 -14.62
N PHE A 41 27.45 50.76 -15.57
CA PHE A 41 28.76 50.13 -15.30
C PHE A 41 29.85 51.10 -14.81
N VAL A 42 29.67 52.42 -14.97
CA VAL A 42 30.71 53.41 -14.67
C VAL A 42 30.63 53.97 -13.22
N LEU A 43 29.53 53.75 -12.50
CA LEU A 43 29.32 54.32 -11.16
C LEU A 43 28.95 53.26 -10.11
N ASN A 44 29.89 52.43 -9.65
CA ASN A 44 29.90 51.90 -8.26
C ASN A 44 31.09 50.96 -7.97
N ARG A 45 31.89 51.27 -6.95
CA ARG A 45 32.98 50.44 -6.44
C ARG A 45 32.54 49.71 -5.16
N GLY A 46 32.23 48.41 -5.26
CA GLY A 46 32.00 47.52 -4.09
C GLY A 46 31.63 46.08 -4.49
N PRO A 47 32.21 45.03 -3.87
CA PRO A 47 32.11 43.65 -4.37
C PRO A 47 30.78 42.93 -4.09
N PHE A 48 30.05 43.26 -3.01
CA PHE A 48 28.85 42.50 -2.60
C PHE A 48 27.55 42.82 -3.37
N ARG A 49 27.51 43.90 -4.16
CA ARG A 49 26.33 44.24 -5.00
C ARG A 49 26.41 43.69 -6.42
N ARG A 50 27.55 43.13 -6.85
CA ARG A 50 27.74 42.59 -8.21
C ARG A 50 26.97 41.28 -8.44
N CYS A 51 26.83 40.41 -7.43
CA CYS A 51 26.13 39.12 -7.59
C CYS A 51 24.61 39.26 -7.75
N ALA A 52 23.99 40.20 -7.04
CA ALA A 52 22.52 40.37 -7.08
C ALA A 52 22.02 40.97 -8.42
N TYR A 53 22.85 41.77 -9.11
CA TYR A 53 22.50 42.36 -10.41
C TYR A 53 22.76 41.40 -11.58
N ILE A 54 23.78 40.54 -11.51
CA ILE A 54 24.02 39.49 -12.52
C ILE A 54 22.85 38.48 -12.52
N LEU A 55 22.35 38.09 -11.35
CA LEU A 55 21.18 37.21 -11.23
C LEU A 55 19.90 37.84 -11.80
N LYS A 56 19.69 39.14 -11.62
CA LYS A 56 18.52 39.85 -12.19
C LYS A 56 18.59 40.00 -13.71
N ALA A 57 19.78 40.24 -14.27
CA ALA A 57 19.96 40.35 -15.72
C ALA A 57 19.77 39.00 -16.43
N CYS A 58 20.26 37.90 -15.84
CA CYS A 58 20.06 36.55 -16.37
C CYS A 58 18.59 36.12 -16.30
N LEU A 59 17.88 36.40 -15.20
CA LEU A 59 16.45 36.08 -15.07
C LEU A 59 15.57 36.82 -16.10
N ILE A 60 15.91 38.07 -16.45
CA ILE A 60 15.18 38.82 -17.47
C ILE A 60 15.45 38.26 -18.87
N PHE A 61 16.66 37.77 -19.13
CA PHE A 61 17.02 37.12 -20.40
C PHE A 61 16.34 35.75 -20.55
N ASP A 62 16.27 34.96 -19.47
CA ASP A 62 15.59 33.66 -19.45
C ASP A 62 14.06 33.80 -19.59
N ILE A 63 13.44 34.80 -18.96
CA ILE A 63 12.00 35.09 -19.15
C ILE A 63 11.70 35.49 -20.60
N TYR A 64 12.63 36.16 -21.29
CA TYR A 64 12.47 36.55 -22.70
C TYR A 64 12.58 35.36 -23.65
N ILE A 65 13.49 34.41 -23.39
CA ILE A 65 13.59 33.16 -24.16
C ILE A 65 12.38 32.24 -23.89
N TYR A 66 11.97 32.11 -22.63
CA TYR A 66 10.83 31.27 -22.24
C TYR A 66 9.48 31.79 -22.76
N ARG A 67 9.32 33.12 -22.93
CA ARG A 67 8.12 33.70 -23.57
C ARG A 67 8.05 33.47 -25.09
N HIS A 68 9.16 33.16 -25.75
CA HIS A 68 9.21 32.98 -27.20
C HIS A 68 9.41 31.53 -27.67
N GLU A 69 9.72 30.57 -26.79
CA GLU A 69 9.69 29.14 -27.12
C GLU A 69 8.26 28.58 -27.31
N ASN A 70 7.23 29.24 -26.77
CA ASN A 70 5.83 28.87 -26.99
C ASN A 70 5.29 29.23 -28.39
N VAL A 71 6.11 29.84 -29.26
CA VAL A 71 5.75 30.13 -30.67
C VAL A 71 6.29 29.06 -31.63
N ILE A 72 7.06 28.07 -31.17
CA ILE A 72 7.62 26.98 -32.01
C ILE A 72 7.00 25.59 -31.66
N ARG A 73 5.77 25.55 -31.13
CA ARG A 73 5.03 24.30 -30.88
C ARG A 73 3.60 24.24 -31.43
N VAL A 74 3.27 25.07 -32.41
CA VAL A 74 2.05 24.93 -33.21
C VAL A 74 2.44 24.83 -34.67
N LEU A 75 2.83 23.64 -35.13
CA LEU A 75 2.84 23.20 -36.54
C LEU A 75 3.27 21.72 -36.64
N LYS A 76 2.49 20.81 -36.02
CA LYS A 76 2.53 19.38 -36.36
C LYS A 76 1.13 18.78 -36.26
N CYS A 77 0.38 18.90 -37.35
CA CYS A 77 -0.56 17.87 -37.82
C CYS A 77 -1.20 18.31 -39.15
N LYS A 78 -0.74 17.73 -40.27
CA LYS A 78 -1.51 17.33 -41.46
C LYS A 78 -0.57 17.02 -42.63
N HIS A 79 -0.40 15.74 -42.98
CA HIS A 79 -0.94 15.20 -44.23
C HIS A 79 -0.56 13.72 -44.45
N LEU A 80 -1.58 12.97 -44.89
CA LEU A 80 -1.51 11.64 -45.48
C LEU A 80 -0.72 11.61 -46.80
N ALA A 81 -0.09 10.45 -47.04
CA ALA A 81 0.07 9.71 -48.30
C ALA A 81 0.51 10.42 -49.60
N CYS A 82 1.70 10.04 -50.12
CA CYS A 82 1.86 9.46 -51.47
C CYS A 82 3.28 8.94 -51.73
N ARG A 83 3.39 8.00 -52.67
CA ARG A 83 4.54 7.14 -53.01
C ARG A 83 5.63 7.81 -53.88
N SER A 84 6.83 7.20 -53.82
CA SER A 84 7.71 6.82 -54.95
C SER A 84 8.97 7.65 -55.32
N GLN A 85 10.07 6.88 -55.48
CA GLN A 85 11.23 7.00 -56.38
C GLN A 85 12.46 7.89 -56.05
N ALA A 86 13.54 7.17 -55.70
CA ALA A 86 14.94 7.24 -56.16
C ALA A 86 15.43 8.43 -57.02
N ALA A 87 16.57 9.04 -56.61
CA ALA A 87 17.87 9.01 -57.30
C ALA A 87 18.75 10.29 -57.14
N ALA A 88 20.06 10.04 -57.00
CA ALA A 88 21.22 10.78 -57.52
C ALA A 88 21.75 12.07 -56.84
N CYS A 89 23.03 11.97 -56.46
CA CYS A 89 23.96 13.03 -56.04
C CYS A 89 24.43 13.94 -57.20
N ARG A 90 24.73 15.23 -56.93
CA ARG A 90 26.09 15.85 -56.92
C ARG A 90 26.07 17.40 -56.72
N PRO A 91 27.20 18.00 -56.28
CA PRO A 91 27.25 19.28 -55.56
C PRO A 91 27.72 20.48 -56.41
N TRP A 92 27.46 21.70 -55.93
CA TRP A 92 28.13 22.92 -56.39
C TRP A 92 29.12 23.43 -55.33
N ASN A 93 30.35 23.65 -55.79
CA ASN A 93 31.47 24.24 -55.05
C ASN A 93 31.27 25.75 -54.87
N MET A 94 31.55 26.25 -53.66
CA MET A 94 32.18 27.57 -53.48
C MET A 94 33.29 27.46 -52.41
N ALA A 95 34.42 28.09 -52.73
CA ALA A 95 35.69 28.07 -52.00
C ALA A 95 35.66 28.87 -50.68
N PRO A 96 36.64 28.65 -49.76
CA PRO A 96 36.53 29.07 -48.36
C PRO A 96 37.09 30.48 -48.12
N LEU A 97 36.41 31.23 -47.25
CA LEU A 97 36.95 32.43 -46.60
C LEU A 97 37.23 32.09 -45.13
N GLN A 98 38.47 32.36 -44.72
CA GLN A 98 39.07 32.09 -43.42
C GLN A 98 38.21 32.59 -42.25
N ASN A 99 37.91 31.69 -41.30
CA ASN A 99 37.39 32.04 -39.98
C ASN A 99 37.82 30.97 -38.95
N ASP A 100 39.13 30.73 -38.80
CA ASP A 100 39.65 29.73 -37.83
C ASP A 100 39.92 30.29 -36.43
N ILE A 101 39.76 31.60 -36.21
CA ILE A 101 40.03 32.22 -34.89
C ILE A 101 38.75 32.39 -34.06
N LEU A 102 37.57 32.59 -34.68
CA LEU A 102 36.31 32.69 -33.93
C LEU A 102 35.77 31.33 -33.48
N THR A 103 35.97 30.29 -34.28
CA THR A 103 35.45 28.93 -33.99
C THR A 103 36.22 28.26 -32.85
N SER A 104 37.53 28.50 -32.73
CA SER A 104 38.35 27.97 -31.64
C SER A 104 38.06 28.65 -30.30
N VAL A 105 37.81 29.97 -30.30
CA VAL A 105 37.45 30.74 -29.10
C VAL A 105 36.02 30.39 -28.63
N LEU A 106 35.06 30.20 -29.55
CA LEU A 106 33.70 29.81 -29.20
C LEU A 106 33.61 28.38 -28.67
N VAL A 107 34.42 27.45 -29.21
CA VAL A 107 34.48 26.07 -28.70
C VAL A 107 35.17 26.01 -27.34
N GLN A 108 36.25 26.76 -27.11
CA GLN A 108 36.89 26.83 -25.79
C GLN A 108 36.00 27.51 -24.74
N MET A 109 35.27 28.57 -25.09
CA MET A 109 34.32 29.19 -24.16
C MET A 109 33.13 28.28 -23.84
N SER A 110 32.64 27.50 -24.82
CA SER A 110 31.57 26.51 -24.62
C SER A 110 32.01 25.34 -23.73
N ILE A 111 33.25 24.88 -23.85
CA ILE A 111 33.81 23.82 -23.01
C ILE A 111 34.02 24.32 -21.57
N ILE A 112 34.52 25.54 -21.38
CA ILE A 112 34.69 26.13 -20.05
C ILE A 112 33.33 26.42 -19.39
N THR A 113 32.30 26.82 -20.14
CA THR A 113 30.94 26.92 -19.59
C THR A 113 30.38 25.54 -19.28
N PHE A 114 30.56 24.53 -20.13
CA PHE A 114 30.01 23.20 -19.87
C PHE A 114 30.66 22.53 -18.64
N PHE A 115 31.99 22.65 -18.47
CA PHE A 115 32.67 22.16 -17.26
C PHE A 115 32.40 23.05 -16.04
N GLY A 116 32.25 24.36 -16.21
CA GLY A 116 31.85 25.29 -15.15
C GLY A 116 30.42 25.03 -14.66
N PHE A 117 29.48 24.74 -15.57
CA PHE A 117 28.11 24.35 -15.25
C PHE A 117 28.03 22.93 -14.68
N ALA A 118 28.86 21.99 -15.12
CA ALA A 118 28.92 20.65 -14.53
C ALA A 118 29.53 20.68 -13.12
N TRP A 119 30.55 21.51 -12.88
CA TRP A 119 31.11 21.72 -11.55
C TRP A 119 30.15 22.51 -10.66
N LEU A 120 29.46 23.53 -11.17
CA LEU A 120 28.40 24.24 -10.46
C LEU A 120 27.17 23.36 -10.24
N HIS A 121 26.83 22.41 -11.13
CA HIS A 121 25.76 21.43 -10.91
C HIS A 121 26.17 20.37 -9.89
N LEU A 122 27.41 19.88 -9.91
CA LEU A 122 27.93 18.96 -8.88
C LEU A 122 28.07 19.66 -7.53
N VAL A 123 28.42 20.94 -7.52
CA VAL A 123 28.49 21.77 -6.32
C VAL A 123 27.11 22.18 -5.85
N VAL A 124 26.12 22.44 -6.73
CA VAL A 124 24.74 22.75 -6.35
C VAL A 124 23.95 21.48 -5.99
N GLN A 125 24.25 20.32 -6.59
CA GLN A 125 23.75 19.02 -6.15
C GLN A 125 24.44 18.54 -4.86
N GLY A 126 25.70 18.94 -4.60
CA GLY A 126 26.39 18.75 -3.33
C GLY A 126 26.09 19.81 -2.25
N ILE A 127 25.52 20.95 -2.64
CA ILE A 127 25.08 22.08 -1.77
C ILE A 127 23.55 22.17 -1.70
N PHE A 128 22.83 21.09 -2.01
CA PHE A 128 21.75 20.69 -1.12
C PHE A 128 22.37 20.11 0.15
N LEU A 129 23.09 20.97 0.88
CA LEU A 129 23.17 20.86 2.31
C LEU A 129 21.71 20.87 2.74
N SER A 130 21.22 19.69 3.12
CA SER A 130 20.14 19.57 4.08
C SER A 130 20.29 20.74 5.05
N ALA A 131 19.26 21.58 5.14
CA ALA A 131 19.21 22.55 6.22
C ALA A 131 19.61 21.78 7.49
N PRO A 132 20.62 22.22 8.25
CA PRO A 132 21.07 21.46 9.41
C PRO A 132 19.82 21.20 10.24
N LEU A 133 19.49 19.92 10.39
CA LEU A 133 18.29 19.48 11.10
C LEU A 133 18.23 20.26 12.42
N PRO A 134 17.04 20.75 12.82
CA PRO A 134 16.92 21.60 14.01
C PRO A 134 17.72 20.98 15.15
N ARG A 135 18.74 21.70 15.64
CA ARG A 135 19.59 21.18 16.71
C ARG A 135 18.70 20.99 17.93
N CYS A 136 18.63 19.76 18.42
CA CYS A 136 17.94 19.47 19.67
C CYS A 136 18.65 20.21 20.82
N ALA A 137 17.91 20.53 21.87
CA ALA A 137 18.41 21.37 22.98
C ALA A 137 19.53 20.72 23.82
N SER A 138 19.88 19.46 23.54
CA SER A 138 20.84 18.64 24.29
C SER A 138 20.49 18.53 25.78
N GLN A 139 19.19 18.46 26.09
CA GLN A 139 18.63 18.36 27.46
C GLN A 139 18.34 16.92 27.88
N CYS A 140 18.84 15.93 27.12
CA CYS A 140 18.84 14.53 27.49
C CYS A 140 19.93 13.75 26.77
N THR A 141 20.21 12.54 27.22
CA THR A 141 20.89 11.50 26.45
C THR A 141 19.85 10.55 25.86
N LEU A 142 20.09 10.07 24.64
CA LEU A 142 19.30 9.05 23.97
C LEU A 142 20.27 8.18 23.17
N VAL A 143 20.42 6.92 23.56
CA VAL A 143 21.44 6.01 23.03
C VAL A 143 20.78 4.77 22.44
N PRO A 144 20.95 4.51 21.13
CA PRO A 144 20.51 3.28 20.49
C PRO A 144 21.56 2.18 20.61
N SER A 145 21.12 0.93 20.81
CA SER A 145 21.98 -0.25 20.82
C SER A 145 21.28 -1.46 20.20
N PRO A 146 21.84 -2.11 19.16
CA PRO A 146 23.00 -1.66 18.38
C PRO A 146 22.62 -0.50 17.41
N PRO A 147 23.60 0.30 16.95
CA PRO A 147 23.36 1.34 15.93
C PRO A 147 23.26 0.79 14.50
N VAL A 148 23.67 -0.46 14.28
CA VAL A 148 23.54 -1.18 13.01
C VAL A 148 22.84 -2.51 13.29
N LEU A 149 21.65 -2.68 12.74
CA LEU A 149 20.87 -3.91 12.76
C LEU A 149 21.28 -4.79 11.58
N GLU A 150 21.29 -6.10 11.77
CA GLU A 150 21.65 -7.04 10.72
C GLU A 150 20.48 -7.21 9.74
N HIS A 151 19.28 -7.32 10.30
CA HIS A 151 18.03 -7.62 9.59
C HIS A 151 16.86 -6.76 10.05
N SER A 152 15.87 -6.60 9.17
CA SER A 152 14.54 -6.12 9.54
C SER A 152 13.95 -6.99 10.65
N GLY A 153 13.34 -6.37 11.66
CA GLY A 153 12.79 -7.06 12.83
C GLY A 153 13.80 -7.33 13.95
N ASP A 154 15.09 -7.08 13.75
CA ASP A 154 16.08 -7.13 14.82
C ASP A 154 15.73 -6.13 15.94
N PHE A 155 16.07 -6.52 17.17
CA PHE A 155 15.80 -5.72 18.36
C PHE A 155 16.74 -4.51 18.45
N LEU A 156 16.12 -3.34 18.62
CA LEU A 156 16.78 -2.10 19.01
C LEU A 156 16.42 -1.78 20.46
N THR A 157 17.44 -1.58 21.29
CA THR A 157 17.29 -1.04 22.65
C THR A 157 17.60 0.45 22.65
N LEU A 158 16.68 1.26 23.16
CA LEU A 158 16.85 2.69 23.37
C LEU A 158 16.95 2.99 24.86
N HIS A 159 18.06 3.58 25.28
CA HIS A 159 18.24 4.10 26.64
C HIS A 159 18.18 5.63 26.62
N TRP A 160 17.49 6.24 27.59
CA TRP A 160 17.45 7.69 27.70
C TRP A 160 17.67 8.18 29.13
N GLN A 161 18.15 9.42 29.26
CA GLN A 161 18.24 10.10 30.54
C GLN A 161 17.97 11.59 30.36
N LEU A 162 16.94 12.10 31.02
CA LEU A 162 16.59 13.52 30.99
C LEU A 162 17.50 14.33 31.92
N ASP A 163 17.87 15.53 31.50
CA ASP A 163 18.37 16.56 32.41
C ASP A 163 17.26 16.93 33.42
N PRO A 164 17.55 17.10 34.72
CA PRO A 164 16.56 17.55 35.72
C PRO A 164 15.82 18.85 35.35
N THR A 165 16.40 19.68 34.49
CA THR A 165 15.84 20.96 34.02
C THR A 165 15.09 20.84 32.69
N ALA A 166 15.08 19.66 32.06
CA ALA A 166 14.40 19.46 30.80
C ALA A 166 12.88 19.69 30.95
N PRO A 167 12.23 20.45 30.04
CA PRO A 167 10.79 20.64 30.08
C PRO A 167 10.10 19.34 29.64
N SER A 168 9.84 18.43 30.58
CA SER A 168 9.31 17.09 30.35
C SER A 168 8.01 16.87 31.12
N ASN A 169 7.08 16.08 30.56
CA ASN A 169 5.89 15.61 31.25
C ASN A 169 5.47 14.20 30.75
N GLY A 170 4.37 13.66 31.28
CA GLY A 170 3.85 12.35 30.85
C GLY A 170 3.30 12.29 29.40
N SER A 171 3.41 13.37 28.62
CA SER A 171 3.04 13.42 27.20
C SER A 171 4.25 13.45 26.26
N ASP A 172 5.47 13.33 26.81
CA ASP A 172 6.70 13.21 26.03
C ASP A 172 6.65 12.04 25.05
N LYS A 173 7.41 12.15 23.96
CA LYS A 173 7.46 11.14 22.90
C LYS A 173 8.89 10.87 22.48
N ILE A 174 9.25 9.60 22.33
CA ILE A 174 10.41 9.20 21.53
C ILE A 174 9.88 8.81 20.16
N ALA A 175 10.18 9.64 19.15
CA ALA A 175 9.65 9.53 17.81
C ALA A 175 10.73 9.08 16.82
N LEU A 176 10.37 8.11 15.98
CA LEU A 176 11.22 7.51 14.96
C LEU A 176 10.85 8.13 13.61
N TYR A 177 11.82 8.79 12.98
CA TYR A 177 11.71 9.35 11.64
C TYR A 177 12.53 8.51 10.68
N ALA A 178 12.07 8.42 9.44
CA ALA A 178 12.80 7.78 8.37
C ALA A 178 12.80 8.74 7.17
N PRO A 179 13.95 9.20 6.67
CA PRO A 179 13.98 9.96 5.44
C PRO A 179 13.62 9.05 4.25
N PRO A 180 13.03 9.61 3.18
CA PRO A 180 12.77 8.83 1.99
C PRO A 180 14.10 8.39 1.34
N PHE A 181 14.16 7.18 0.80
CA PHE A 181 15.37 6.66 0.14
C PHE A 181 15.52 7.10 -1.32
N LYS A 182 14.43 7.60 -1.92
CA LYS A 182 14.38 8.26 -3.23
C LYS A 182 13.70 9.62 -3.07
N GLY A 183 14.04 10.58 -3.93
CA GLY A 183 13.78 12.03 -3.80
C GLY A 183 12.32 12.49 -3.73
N ASP A 184 11.54 11.91 -2.82
CA ASP A 184 10.17 12.25 -2.50
C ASP A 184 10.13 13.49 -1.61
N SER A 185 9.13 14.34 -1.82
CA SER A 185 8.93 15.62 -1.13
C SER A 185 8.41 15.49 0.31
N ALA A 186 8.36 14.27 0.85
CA ALA A 186 7.77 14.01 2.15
C ALA A 186 8.53 14.80 3.23
N SER A 187 7.77 15.59 3.99
CA SER A 187 8.35 16.52 4.94
C SER A 187 9.09 15.77 6.05
N GLU A 188 10.23 16.28 6.50
CA GLU A 188 10.98 15.76 7.66
C GLU A 188 10.20 15.80 8.99
N LYS A 189 8.89 16.12 8.96
CA LYS A 189 7.99 16.28 10.10
C LYS A 189 7.14 15.05 10.40
N ASP A 190 7.06 14.08 9.48
CA ASP A 190 6.23 12.90 9.68
C ASP A 190 7.06 11.74 10.24
N TRP A 191 6.80 11.43 11.50
CA TRP A 191 7.33 10.26 12.18
C TRP A 191 6.69 8.99 11.59
N VAL A 192 7.48 7.93 11.49
CA VAL A 192 7.02 6.59 11.10
C VAL A 192 6.30 5.92 12.27
N ALA A 193 6.84 6.11 13.47
CA ALA A 193 6.28 5.60 14.70
C ALA A 193 6.77 6.40 15.91
N PHE A 194 6.10 6.28 17.06
CA PHE A 194 6.59 6.82 18.34
C PHE A 194 6.15 5.98 19.52
N PHE A 195 6.79 6.16 20.68
CA PHE A 195 6.25 5.68 21.96
C PHE A 195 6.37 6.76 23.03
N LYS A 196 5.54 6.65 24.08
CA LYS A 196 5.60 7.55 25.23
C LYS A 196 6.47 6.92 26.32
N PRO A 197 7.57 7.55 26.73
CA PRO A 197 8.41 7.06 27.82
C PRO A 197 7.64 6.76 29.12
N SER A 198 6.61 7.56 29.43
CA SER A 198 5.76 7.38 30.62
C SER A 198 4.91 6.11 30.60
N GLU A 199 4.73 5.49 29.43
CA GLU A 199 3.95 4.27 29.26
C GLU A 199 4.84 3.01 29.28
N ILE A 200 6.17 3.16 29.39
CA ILE A 200 7.14 2.07 29.49
C ILE A 200 7.50 1.88 30.96
N ALA A 201 7.17 0.70 31.51
CA ALA A 201 7.20 0.44 32.95
C ALA A 201 8.61 0.33 33.57
N GLN A 202 9.69 0.36 32.78
CA GLN A 202 11.05 0.02 33.25
C GLN A 202 12.12 1.05 32.84
N HIS A 203 12.80 1.60 33.85
CA HIS A 203 14.21 2.08 33.83
C HIS A 203 14.73 2.87 32.62
N SER A 204 13.95 3.83 32.10
CA SER A 204 14.37 4.69 30.98
C SER A 204 14.99 3.92 29.81
N GLU A 205 14.45 2.74 29.55
CA GLU A 205 14.90 1.82 28.52
C GLU A 205 13.69 1.22 27.81
N HIS A 206 13.78 1.04 26.50
CA HIS A 206 12.78 0.31 25.73
C HIS A 206 13.45 -0.51 24.64
N SER A 207 13.12 -1.81 24.58
CA SER A 207 13.59 -2.72 23.54
C SER A 207 12.44 -3.09 22.63
N LEU A 208 12.61 -2.90 21.33
CA LEU A 208 11.58 -3.16 20.32
C LEU A 208 12.18 -3.70 19.01
N PRO A 209 11.48 -4.60 18.29
CA PRO A 209 11.88 -4.99 16.95
C PRO A 209 11.66 -3.82 15.99
N LEU A 210 12.65 -3.51 15.15
CA LEU A 210 12.59 -2.39 14.23
C LEU A 210 12.49 -2.85 12.78
N THR A 211 11.41 -2.49 12.10
CA THR A 211 11.20 -2.79 10.68
C THR A 211 12.09 -1.93 9.79
N ASN A 212 12.72 -2.54 8.79
CA ASN A 212 13.38 -1.82 7.71
C ASN A 212 12.34 -1.29 6.70
N VAL A 213 11.91 -0.04 6.89
CA VAL A 213 11.00 0.68 5.96
C VAL A 213 11.70 1.20 4.71
N ARG A 214 12.81 0.56 4.32
CA ARG A 214 13.70 0.88 3.20
C ARG A 214 14.29 2.29 3.25
N ALA A 215 14.41 2.88 4.42
CA ALA A 215 15.09 4.15 4.59
C ALA A 215 16.60 3.96 4.78
N PRO A 216 17.45 4.92 4.38
CA PRO A 216 18.89 4.81 4.57
C PRO A 216 19.32 4.79 6.05
N PHE A 217 18.52 5.39 6.94
CA PHE A 217 18.72 5.35 8.39
C PHE A 217 17.42 5.74 9.11
N TYR A 218 17.30 5.38 10.38
CA TYR A 218 16.34 5.97 11.31
C TYR A 218 16.96 7.16 12.05
N ASP A 219 16.15 8.21 12.18
CA ASP A 219 16.42 9.39 12.97
C ASP A 219 15.49 9.41 14.19
N ILE A 220 16.04 9.18 15.38
CA ILE A 220 15.25 8.99 16.60
C ILE A 220 15.42 10.22 17.50
N ARG A 221 14.30 10.82 17.90
CA ARG A 221 14.26 12.09 18.63
C ARG A 221 13.42 11.97 19.89
N TYR A 222 13.90 12.54 20.99
CA TYR A 222 13.12 12.76 22.20
C TYR A 222 12.42 14.11 22.10
N LEU A 223 11.10 14.14 22.18
CA LEU A 223 10.26 15.33 22.04
C LEU A 223 9.56 15.65 23.37
N SER A 224 9.66 16.91 23.79
CA SER A 224 8.97 17.42 24.96
C SER A 224 7.46 17.44 24.75
N GLY A 225 6.70 16.85 25.68
CA GLY A 225 5.25 16.99 25.79
C GLY A 225 4.80 18.32 26.38
N VAL A 226 5.73 19.18 26.83
CA VAL A 226 5.47 20.54 27.33
C VAL A 226 5.59 21.56 26.22
N THR A 227 6.70 21.54 25.47
CA THR A 227 7.02 22.56 24.45
C THR A 227 6.83 22.07 23.02
N GLY A 228 6.80 20.75 22.80
CA GLY A 228 6.84 20.14 21.46
C GLY A 228 8.22 20.14 20.82
N GLU A 229 9.24 20.65 21.49
CA GLU A 229 10.61 20.77 20.96
C GLU A 229 11.40 19.46 21.12
N CYS A 230 12.44 19.31 20.29
CA CYS A 230 13.38 18.21 20.42
C CYS A 230 14.36 18.43 21.58
N LEU A 231 14.31 17.58 22.60
CA LEU A 231 15.20 17.62 23.76
C LEU A 231 16.57 17.02 23.44
N CYS A 232 16.61 15.84 22.83
CA CYS A 232 17.83 15.21 22.35
C CYS A 232 17.55 14.24 21.20
N ARG A 233 18.63 13.77 20.58
CA ARG A 233 18.61 12.97 19.35
C ARG A 233 19.61 11.83 19.48
N ALA A 234 19.21 10.64 19.05
CA ALA A 234 20.06 9.48 19.00
C ALA A 234 21.09 9.56 17.86
N ASP A 235 22.14 8.75 17.96
CA ASP A 235 22.90 8.39 16.77
C ASP A 235 22.00 7.68 15.75
N LYS A 236 22.37 7.78 14.46
CA LYS A 236 21.60 7.18 13.38
C LYS A 236 21.60 5.65 13.50
N VAL A 237 20.43 5.05 13.40
CA VAL A 237 20.28 3.58 13.34
C VAL A 237 20.15 3.16 11.87
N THR A 238 20.85 2.10 11.46
CA THR A 238 20.87 1.61 10.07
C THR A 238 20.68 0.10 10.00
N PHE A 239 20.35 -0.42 8.84
CA PHE A 239 20.37 -1.87 8.55
C PHE A 239 21.55 -2.19 7.66
N ARG A 240 22.20 -3.35 7.87
CA ARG A 240 23.38 -3.78 7.11
C ARG A 240 23.13 -3.83 5.60
N MET A 241 21.97 -4.34 5.19
CA MET A 241 21.56 -4.39 3.78
C MET A 241 20.89 -3.10 3.29
N GLY A 242 20.63 -2.15 4.19
CA GLY A 242 20.00 -0.86 3.87
C GLY A 242 18.67 -1.04 3.13
N PRO A 243 18.34 -0.14 2.18
CA PRO A 243 17.10 -0.23 1.42
C PRO A 243 16.94 -1.49 0.55
N GLU A 244 18.03 -2.20 0.23
CA GLU A 244 18.00 -3.36 -0.66
C GLU A 244 17.61 -4.67 0.04
N GLU A 245 17.44 -4.64 1.36
CA GLU A 245 16.99 -5.80 2.14
C GLU A 245 15.64 -6.33 1.61
N PRO A 246 15.53 -7.62 1.28
CA PRO A 246 14.26 -8.27 1.02
C PRO A 246 13.48 -8.42 2.34
N THR A 247 12.30 -7.82 2.40
CA THR A 247 11.41 -7.83 3.57
C THR A 247 9.99 -8.22 3.16
N GLN A 248 9.11 -8.42 4.14
CA GLN A 248 7.68 -8.66 3.93
C GLN A 248 7.41 -9.90 3.08
N GLY A 249 8.23 -10.93 3.28
CA GLY A 249 8.02 -12.24 2.73
C GLY A 249 6.60 -12.72 3.03
N HIS A 250 5.85 -13.12 2.02
CA HIS A 250 4.60 -13.83 2.21
C HIS A 250 4.30 -14.74 1.03
N THR A 251 3.37 -15.66 1.23
CA THR A 251 2.92 -16.56 0.17
C THR A 251 1.44 -16.37 -0.12
N THR A 252 1.04 -16.56 -1.38
CA THR A 252 -0.36 -16.61 -1.81
C THR A 252 -0.57 -17.82 -2.72
N VAL A 253 -1.82 -18.19 -3.00
CA VAL A 253 -2.15 -19.28 -3.93
C VAL A 253 -2.53 -18.69 -5.27
N ASP A 254 -1.97 -19.24 -6.34
CA ASP A 254 -2.42 -18.95 -7.70
C ASP A 254 -3.82 -19.53 -7.90
N THR A 255 -4.80 -18.66 -8.16
CA THR A 255 -6.23 -19.03 -8.17
C THR A 255 -6.63 -19.97 -9.30
N VAL A 256 -5.77 -20.16 -10.30
CA VAL A 256 -6.03 -21.03 -11.45
C VAL A 256 -5.31 -22.37 -11.30
N THR A 257 -4.03 -22.33 -10.95
CA THR A 257 -3.17 -23.52 -10.92
C THR A 257 -3.06 -24.18 -9.56
N GLY A 258 -3.38 -23.46 -8.47
CA GLY A 258 -3.11 -23.90 -7.10
C GLY A 258 -1.65 -23.79 -6.68
N ALA A 259 -0.76 -23.29 -7.56
CA ALA A 259 0.65 -23.11 -7.27
C ALA A 259 0.87 -22.07 -6.16
N LEU A 260 1.93 -22.23 -5.37
CA LEU A 260 2.31 -21.25 -4.37
C LEU A 260 3.09 -20.10 -5.02
N LYS A 261 2.62 -18.87 -4.82
CA LYS A 261 3.32 -17.63 -5.20
C LYS A 261 4.06 -17.10 -3.97
N VAL A 262 5.33 -16.74 -4.12
CA VAL A 262 6.18 -16.16 -3.08
C VAL A 262 6.43 -14.70 -3.41
N HIS A 263 6.16 -13.83 -2.44
CA HIS A 263 6.17 -12.38 -2.55
C HIS A 263 7.17 -11.78 -1.57
N TRP A 264 7.85 -10.71 -1.97
CA TRP A 264 8.67 -9.90 -1.08
C TRP A 264 8.85 -8.48 -1.64
N VAL A 265 9.35 -7.57 -0.79
CA VAL A 265 9.61 -6.18 -1.15
C VAL A 265 11.09 -5.85 -0.94
N SER A 266 11.70 -5.12 -1.88
CA SER A 266 13.07 -4.60 -1.73
C SER A 266 13.21 -3.20 -2.34
N GLY A 267 14.34 -2.53 -2.10
CA GLY A 267 14.70 -1.26 -2.75
C GLY A 267 15.25 -1.40 -4.17
N ASP A 268 15.43 -2.62 -4.68
CA ASP A 268 16.07 -2.89 -5.97
C ASP A 268 15.03 -3.13 -7.10
N PRO A 269 15.02 -2.32 -8.18
CA PRO A 269 14.08 -2.47 -9.29
C PRO A 269 14.31 -3.68 -10.18
N THR A 270 15.47 -4.31 -10.08
CA THR A 270 15.88 -5.32 -11.05
C THR A 270 15.39 -6.72 -10.66
N PRO A 271 15.12 -7.60 -11.63
CA PRO A 271 14.53 -8.90 -11.35
C PRO A 271 15.33 -9.75 -10.35
N ALA A 272 14.72 -10.05 -9.20
CA ALA A 272 15.26 -10.89 -8.15
C ALA A 272 14.87 -12.38 -8.35
N LYS A 273 15.45 -13.29 -7.57
CA LYS A 273 15.18 -14.73 -7.68
C LYS A 273 14.66 -15.32 -6.38
N LEU A 274 13.90 -16.40 -6.52
CA LEU A 274 13.58 -17.33 -5.45
C LEU A 274 14.43 -18.59 -5.65
N TRP A 275 15.09 -19.03 -4.59
CA TRP A 275 15.75 -20.32 -4.50
C TRP A 275 14.97 -21.20 -3.53
N PHE A 276 14.78 -22.46 -3.91
CA PHE A 276 14.03 -23.42 -3.09
C PHE A 276 14.59 -24.82 -3.25
N LYS A 277 14.33 -25.66 -2.25
CA LYS A 277 14.58 -27.10 -2.29
C LYS A 277 13.59 -27.81 -1.37
N GLU A 278 13.31 -29.06 -1.67
CA GLU A 278 12.56 -29.93 -0.75
C GLU A 278 13.42 -30.29 0.46
N GLU A 279 12.78 -30.40 1.63
CA GLU A 279 13.43 -30.79 2.87
C GLU A 279 14.15 -32.14 2.70
N GLY A 280 15.41 -32.20 3.14
CA GLY A 280 16.27 -33.39 2.95
C GLY A 280 16.95 -33.49 1.58
N SER A 281 16.64 -32.62 0.62
CA SER A 281 17.40 -32.49 -0.62
C SER A 281 18.63 -31.58 -0.46
N ASP A 282 19.68 -31.87 -1.21
CA ASP A 282 20.86 -30.99 -1.37
C ASP A 282 20.76 -30.12 -2.64
N THR A 283 19.77 -30.37 -3.50
CA THR A 283 19.64 -29.69 -4.79
C THR A 283 18.76 -28.46 -4.67
N TRP A 284 19.36 -27.29 -4.89
CA TRP A 284 18.65 -26.02 -4.96
C TRP A 284 18.17 -25.73 -6.39
N TYR A 285 16.89 -25.45 -6.53
CA TYR A 285 16.26 -24.93 -7.74
C TYR A 285 16.09 -23.42 -7.63
N SER A 286 15.82 -22.76 -8.75
CA SER A 286 15.52 -21.33 -8.73
C SER A 286 14.50 -20.93 -9.79
N THR A 287 13.66 -19.96 -9.45
CA THR A 287 12.72 -19.31 -10.37
C THR A 287 12.93 -17.79 -10.37
N GLN A 288 12.63 -17.15 -11.48
CA GLN A 288 12.81 -15.71 -11.66
C GLN A 288 11.55 -14.96 -11.21
N ALA A 289 11.71 -13.92 -10.40
CA ALA A 289 10.58 -13.10 -9.98
C ALA A 289 10.20 -12.04 -11.03
N LYS A 290 8.90 -11.82 -11.20
CA LYS A 290 8.35 -10.60 -11.80
C LYS A 290 8.52 -9.47 -10.79
N THR A 291 8.86 -8.27 -11.25
CA THR A 291 9.05 -7.10 -10.39
C THR A 291 8.12 -5.97 -10.81
N THR A 292 7.42 -5.36 -9.86
CA THR A 292 6.51 -4.22 -10.09
C THR A 292 6.70 -3.15 -9.01
N THR A 293 6.13 -1.97 -9.22
CA THR A 293 6.02 -0.90 -8.23
C THR A 293 4.84 0.00 -8.60
N TYR A 294 4.52 0.94 -7.73
CA TYR A 294 3.61 2.04 -8.02
C TYR A 294 4.23 3.36 -7.56
N THR A 295 3.71 4.44 -8.10
CA THR A 295 4.08 5.83 -7.82
C THR A 295 2.92 6.56 -7.17
N SER A 296 3.14 7.79 -6.71
CA SER A 296 2.05 8.65 -6.21
C SER A 296 0.97 8.88 -7.27
N ASP A 297 1.34 8.87 -8.55
CA ASP A 297 0.43 9.14 -9.67
C ASP A 297 -0.56 7.99 -9.91
N ASP A 298 -0.24 6.79 -9.42
CA ASP A 298 -1.15 5.63 -9.51
C ASP A 298 -2.28 5.69 -8.46
N MET A 299 -2.11 6.50 -7.40
CA MET A 299 -3.06 6.61 -6.28
C MET A 299 -4.23 7.56 -6.61
N CYS A 300 -5.40 7.32 -6.02
CA CYS A 300 -6.62 8.04 -6.40
C CYS A 300 -6.80 9.38 -5.66
N ASN A 301 -5.96 10.39 -5.97
CA ASN A 301 -5.98 11.72 -5.32
C ASN A 301 -5.34 11.71 -3.91
N ALA A 302 -4.25 10.96 -3.74
CA ALA A 302 -3.46 10.95 -2.51
C ALA A 302 -2.81 12.32 -2.27
N THR A 303 -2.84 12.79 -1.02
CA THR A 303 -2.00 13.92 -0.62
C THR A 303 -0.54 13.49 -0.68
N LEU A 304 0.27 14.15 -1.53
CA LEU A 304 1.71 13.87 -1.72
C LEU A 304 2.52 13.85 -0.42
N ASP A 305 2.02 14.49 0.65
CA ASP A 305 2.73 14.64 1.91
C ASP A 305 2.93 13.32 2.69
N LYS A 306 2.05 12.32 2.48
CA LYS A 306 2.09 11.03 3.22
C LYS A 306 2.65 9.86 2.39
N TYR A 307 2.79 10.07 1.09
CA TYR A 307 3.29 9.06 0.18
C TYR A 307 4.80 8.88 0.34
N TYR A 308 5.23 7.63 0.40
CA TYR A 308 6.64 7.24 0.30
C TYR A 308 6.77 6.15 -0.75
N HIS A 309 7.84 6.20 -1.55
CA HIS A 309 8.08 5.14 -2.52
C HIS A 309 8.08 3.76 -1.83
N PRO A 310 7.24 2.82 -2.27
CA PRO A 310 7.04 1.54 -1.57
C PRO A 310 8.14 0.50 -1.83
N GLY A 311 9.26 0.89 -2.45
CA GLY A 311 10.20 -0.06 -3.04
C GLY A 311 9.62 -0.79 -4.24
N TYR A 312 10.05 -2.04 -4.44
CA TYR A 312 9.71 -2.89 -5.57
C TYR A 312 9.18 -4.23 -5.06
N PHE A 313 8.04 -4.64 -5.60
CA PHE A 313 7.34 -5.88 -5.26
C PHE A 313 7.79 -6.97 -6.21
N HIS A 314 8.25 -8.07 -5.65
CA HIS A 314 8.73 -9.22 -6.40
C HIS A 314 7.79 -10.40 -6.17
N THR A 315 7.41 -11.09 -7.24
CA THR A 315 6.56 -12.29 -7.17
C THR A 315 7.18 -13.40 -7.99
N ALA A 316 7.41 -14.55 -7.36
CA ALA A 316 7.93 -15.75 -7.98
C ALA A 316 6.95 -16.91 -7.75
N VAL A 317 6.76 -17.77 -8.75
CA VAL A 317 5.82 -18.89 -8.68
C VAL A 317 6.61 -20.20 -8.54
N LEU A 318 6.25 -21.00 -7.54
CA LEU A 318 6.79 -22.35 -7.38
C LEU A 318 6.13 -23.33 -8.37
N PRO A 319 6.86 -24.36 -8.84
CA PRO A 319 6.26 -25.45 -9.60
C PRO A 319 5.14 -26.14 -8.82
N THR A 320 4.13 -26.67 -9.51
CA THR A 320 2.99 -27.37 -8.90
C THR A 320 3.31 -28.78 -8.41
N ASP A 321 4.46 -29.33 -8.80
CA ASP A 321 4.94 -30.67 -8.46
C ASP A 321 5.90 -30.69 -7.26
N VAL A 322 5.94 -29.61 -6.47
CA VAL A 322 6.68 -29.57 -5.20
C VAL A 322 5.89 -30.26 -4.09
N HIS A 323 6.59 -30.96 -3.19
CA HIS A 323 5.97 -31.74 -2.13
C HIS A 323 6.58 -31.47 -0.75
N GLY A 324 5.80 -31.76 0.31
CA GLY A 324 6.26 -31.69 1.69
C GLY A 324 6.64 -30.28 2.14
N THR A 325 7.71 -30.19 2.94
CA THR A 325 8.29 -28.93 3.39
C THR A 325 9.37 -28.48 2.41
N LEU A 326 9.43 -27.18 2.13
CA LEU A 326 10.41 -26.54 1.27
C LEU A 326 11.24 -25.56 2.08
N ASP A 327 12.56 -25.65 1.96
CA ASP A 327 13.46 -24.57 2.36
C ASP A 327 13.53 -23.56 1.22
N LEU A 328 13.32 -22.28 1.50
CA LEU A 328 13.46 -21.22 0.50
C LEU A 328 14.26 -20.01 1.01
N THR A 329 14.82 -19.27 0.07
CA THR A 329 15.34 -17.91 0.27
C THR A 329 15.10 -17.11 -1.01
N TYR A 330 14.99 -15.79 -0.89
CA TYR A 330 14.63 -14.90 -1.99
C TYR A 330 15.49 -13.64 -2.00
N GLY A 331 15.49 -12.92 -3.12
CA GLY A 331 16.26 -11.69 -3.29
C GLY A 331 17.43 -11.87 -4.25
N LYS A 332 18.60 -11.39 -3.87
CA LYS A 332 19.80 -11.37 -4.71
C LYS A 332 21.02 -11.86 -3.94
N LYS A 333 22.06 -12.27 -4.66
CA LYS A 333 23.31 -12.81 -4.06
C LYS A 333 23.94 -11.94 -2.95
N ARG A 334 23.73 -10.62 -2.96
CA ARG A 334 24.27 -9.69 -1.94
C ARG A 334 23.23 -9.17 -0.95
N SER A 335 21.96 -9.52 -1.17
CA SER A 335 20.80 -9.10 -0.39
C SER A 335 19.80 -10.25 -0.44
N LEU A 336 20.14 -11.34 0.25
CA LEU A 336 19.24 -12.49 0.42
C LEU A 336 18.37 -12.22 1.64
N GLY A 337 17.06 -12.45 1.48
CA GLY A 337 16.13 -12.50 2.58
C GLY A 337 16.38 -13.72 3.47
N GLN A 338 15.77 -13.70 4.64
CA GLN A 338 15.83 -14.80 5.59
C GLN A 338 15.43 -16.12 4.93
N GLN A 339 16.18 -17.18 5.24
CA GLN A 339 15.77 -18.52 4.82
C GLN A 339 14.59 -18.98 5.67
N MET A 340 13.55 -19.50 5.02
CA MET A 340 12.31 -19.90 5.68
C MET A 340 11.85 -21.27 5.21
N GLN A 341 11.11 -21.95 6.08
CA GLN A 341 10.42 -23.20 5.75
C GLN A 341 8.97 -22.93 5.41
N VAL A 342 8.53 -23.44 4.26
CA VAL A 342 7.15 -23.33 3.80
C VAL A 342 6.62 -24.71 3.44
N LYS A 343 5.33 -24.94 3.61
CA LYS A 343 4.71 -26.22 3.25
C LYS A 343 4.11 -26.10 1.85
N ALA A 344 4.26 -27.14 1.02
CA ALA A 344 3.61 -27.22 -0.29
C ALA A 344 2.08 -27.03 -0.18
N PRO A 345 1.41 -26.45 -1.20
CA PRO A 345 -0.02 -26.20 -1.15
C PRO A 345 -0.83 -27.50 -1.15
N ILE A 346 -2.03 -27.48 -0.56
CA ILE A 346 -3.00 -28.58 -0.68
C ILE A 346 -3.81 -28.35 -1.95
N MET A 347 -3.58 -29.20 -2.94
CA MET A 347 -4.17 -29.08 -4.26
C MET A 347 -5.66 -29.39 -4.24
N ARG A 348 -6.38 -28.79 -5.19
CA ARG A 348 -7.81 -28.99 -5.42
C ARG A 348 -8.21 -30.47 -5.35
N GLY A 349 -9.21 -30.77 -4.53
CA GLY A 349 -9.79 -32.11 -4.36
C GLY A 349 -9.01 -33.06 -3.44
N GLN A 350 -7.83 -32.68 -2.96
CA GLN A 350 -7.12 -33.47 -1.94
C GLN A 350 -7.92 -33.48 -0.63
N ARG A 351 -7.92 -34.64 0.04
CA ARG A 351 -8.77 -34.95 1.20
C ARG A 351 -8.07 -34.79 2.55
N ASP A 352 -6.87 -34.20 2.55
CA ASP A 352 -6.13 -33.90 3.78
C ASP A 352 -6.98 -33.03 4.71
N GLU A 353 -6.95 -33.32 6.01
CA GLU A 353 -7.50 -32.43 7.02
C GLU A 353 -6.53 -31.29 7.29
N TYR A 354 -7.06 -30.07 7.37
CA TYR A 354 -6.25 -28.89 7.63
C TYR A 354 -7.07 -27.80 8.32
N SER A 355 -6.37 -26.81 8.89
CA SER A 355 -7.02 -25.63 9.47
C SER A 355 -6.75 -24.37 8.65
N VAL A 356 -7.73 -23.46 8.67
CA VAL A 356 -7.69 -22.18 7.99
C VAL A 356 -7.94 -21.07 9.01
N ALA A 357 -7.13 -20.02 8.98
CA ALA A 357 -7.40 -18.81 9.74
C ALA A 357 -8.27 -17.87 8.89
N LEU A 358 -9.49 -17.56 9.36
CA LEU A 358 -10.43 -16.64 8.72
C LEU A 358 -10.56 -15.38 9.59
N PHE A 359 -10.23 -14.21 9.05
CA PHE A 359 -10.25 -12.95 9.82
C PHE A 359 -10.30 -11.70 8.92
N GLY A 360 -10.75 -10.59 9.50
CA GLY A 360 -10.68 -9.25 8.93
C GLY A 360 -10.10 -8.29 9.96
N ASP A 361 -9.80 -7.06 9.51
CA ASP A 361 -9.59 -5.93 10.42
C ASP A 361 -8.41 -6.13 11.40
N MET A 362 -7.31 -6.70 10.92
CA MET A 362 -6.15 -6.96 11.77
C MET A 362 -5.40 -5.66 12.08
N GLY A 363 -5.11 -4.88 11.05
CA GLY A 363 -4.28 -3.69 11.14
C GLY A 363 -2.85 -3.96 11.58
N VAL A 364 -2.06 -2.89 11.58
CA VAL A 364 -0.68 -2.95 12.10
C VAL A 364 -0.68 -3.03 13.60
N GLN A 365 0.16 -3.91 14.13
CA GLN A 365 0.47 -3.97 15.54
C GLN A 365 0.78 -2.57 16.13
N GLY A 366 -0.22 -1.95 16.73
CA GLY A 366 -0.07 -0.80 17.60
C GLY A 366 0.20 -1.43 18.96
N LEU A 367 1.46 -1.55 19.34
CA LEU A 367 1.91 -2.28 20.52
C LEU A 367 1.46 -1.64 21.86
N GLY A 368 0.34 -0.92 21.89
CA GLY A 368 -0.21 -0.22 23.05
C GLY A 368 -0.35 -1.05 24.32
N ARG A 369 -0.46 -2.38 24.19
CA ARG A 369 -0.58 -3.37 25.28
C ARG A 369 0.32 -4.61 25.13
N GLY A 370 1.16 -4.66 24.10
CA GLY A 370 2.16 -5.72 23.91
C GLY A 370 3.49 -5.35 24.56
N PRO A 371 4.46 -6.30 24.67
CA PRO A 371 5.75 -6.03 25.28
C PRO A 371 6.59 -4.96 24.55
N TYR A 372 6.30 -4.65 23.29
CA TYR A 372 7.13 -3.81 22.42
C TYR A 372 6.50 -2.45 22.06
N LYS A 373 5.78 -1.81 22.98
CA LYS A 373 4.95 -0.61 22.75
C LYS A 373 5.45 0.43 21.74
N LEU A 374 4.66 0.65 20.69
CA LEU A 374 4.95 1.49 19.53
C LEU A 374 3.63 1.93 18.86
N TRP A 375 3.49 3.22 18.62
CA TRP A 375 2.35 3.85 17.97
C TRP A 375 2.72 4.18 16.53
N VAL A 376 1.88 3.76 15.57
CA VAL A 376 2.00 4.11 14.15
C VAL A 376 0.88 5.07 13.75
N PRO A 377 1.03 5.85 12.67
CA PRO A 377 -0.06 6.69 12.17
C PRO A 377 -1.32 5.86 11.96
N HIS A 378 -2.47 6.36 12.43
CA HIS A 378 -3.77 5.70 12.35
C HIS A 378 -3.90 4.33 13.07
N GLY A 379 -2.83 3.81 13.72
CA GLY A 379 -2.85 2.48 14.33
C GLY A 379 -2.85 2.48 15.85
N VAL A 380 -3.94 1.99 16.43
CA VAL A 380 -4.04 1.58 17.85
C VAL A 380 -4.56 0.13 17.91
N TRP A 381 -3.99 -0.75 17.08
CA TRP A 381 -4.48 -2.12 16.88
C TRP A 381 -3.74 -3.12 17.78
N ASP A 382 -4.47 -3.99 18.47
CA ASP A 382 -3.91 -4.96 19.43
C ASP A 382 -3.91 -6.38 18.84
N SER A 383 -3.10 -6.59 17.79
CA SER A 383 -3.05 -7.84 17.03
C SER A 383 -1.98 -8.83 17.49
N TYR A 384 -1.11 -8.47 18.45
CA TYR A 384 0.07 -9.26 18.81
C TYR A 384 -0.26 -10.71 19.17
N TRP A 385 -1.19 -10.89 20.12
CA TRP A 385 -1.52 -12.22 20.63
C TRP A 385 -2.19 -13.08 19.57
N VAL A 386 -3.00 -12.46 18.70
CA VAL A 386 -3.63 -13.13 17.55
C VAL A 386 -2.54 -13.65 16.60
N GLN A 387 -1.58 -12.81 16.23
CA GLN A 387 -0.45 -13.18 15.37
C GLN A 387 0.42 -14.25 16.01
N GLU A 388 0.71 -14.14 17.30
CA GLU A 388 1.49 -15.13 18.05
C GLU A 388 0.80 -16.50 18.07
N HIS A 389 -0.51 -16.54 18.31
CA HIS A 389 -1.27 -17.78 18.26
C HIS A 389 -1.26 -18.40 16.86
N MET A 390 -1.42 -17.59 15.80
CA MET A 390 -1.30 -18.06 14.41
C MET A 390 0.13 -18.59 14.11
N ARG A 391 1.16 -17.96 14.66
CA ARG A 391 2.58 -18.33 14.45
C ARG A 391 2.91 -19.70 15.01
N ILE A 392 2.34 -20.05 16.17
CA ILE A 392 2.59 -21.33 16.87
C ILE A 392 1.58 -22.44 16.50
N ASN A 393 0.52 -22.12 15.76
CA ASN A 393 -0.49 -23.09 15.34
C ASN A 393 -0.07 -23.82 14.06
N ASP A 394 0.46 -25.02 14.22
CA ASP A 394 1.01 -25.85 13.15
C ASP A 394 -0.03 -26.55 12.25
N ARG A 395 -1.31 -26.54 12.68
CA ARG A 395 -2.46 -27.05 11.91
C ARG A 395 -2.89 -26.10 10.79
N LEU A 396 -2.56 -24.82 10.91
CA LEU A 396 -2.87 -23.85 9.86
C LEU A 396 -2.14 -24.25 8.57
N ARG A 397 -2.86 -24.14 7.46
CA ARG A 397 -2.35 -24.37 6.10
C ARG A 397 -2.74 -23.25 5.13
N LEU A 398 -3.68 -22.39 5.52
CA LEU A 398 -4.19 -21.27 4.73
C LEU A 398 -4.66 -20.16 5.67
N MET A 399 -4.56 -18.92 5.22
CA MET A 399 -5.11 -17.73 5.84
C MET A 399 -5.99 -17.01 4.83
N VAL A 400 -7.16 -16.52 5.26
CA VAL A 400 -8.05 -15.71 4.45
C VAL A 400 -8.33 -14.42 5.20
N HIS A 401 -7.77 -13.32 4.71
CA HIS A 401 -7.89 -11.98 5.28
C HIS A 401 -8.85 -11.14 4.42
N PHE A 402 -10.09 -10.98 4.86
CA PHE A 402 -11.15 -10.48 4.00
C PHE A 402 -11.39 -8.96 4.06
N GLY A 403 -10.33 -8.15 4.21
CA GLY A 403 -10.41 -6.68 4.16
C GLY A 403 -9.94 -5.97 5.42
N ASP A 404 -9.73 -4.66 5.26
CA ASP A 404 -9.10 -3.74 6.21
C ASP A 404 -7.77 -4.29 6.72
N ILE A 405 -6.83 -4.39 5.77
CA ILE A 405 -5.61 -5.17 5.93
C ILE A 405 -4.67 -4.51 6.96
N SER A 406 -4.11 -3.35 6.60
CA SER A 406 -3.08 -2.68 7.41
C SER A 406 -3.57 -1.41 8.11
N TYR A 407 -4.69 -0.84 7.65
CA TYR A 407 -5.15 0.50 8.00
C TYR A 407 -4.09 1.59 7.73
N ALA A 408 -3.31 1.41 6.67
CA ALA A 408 -2.31 2.40 6.27
C ALA A 408 -2.93 3.76 5.96
N ASP A 409 -4.14 3.80 5.41
CA ASP A 409 -4.88 5.04 5.16
C ASP A 409 -4.03 6.13 4.48
N GLY A 410 -3.20 5.73 3.51
CA GLY A 410 -2.30 6.60 2.75
C GLY A 410 -0.91 6.80 3.36
N TYR A 411 -0.65 6.32 4.58
CA TYR A 411 0.69 6.28 5.19
C TYR A 411 1.45 5.06 4.68
N SER A 412 2.14 5.19 3.54
CA SER A 412 2.72 4.06 2.80
C SER A 412 3.62 3.13 3.63
N ARG A 413 4.29 3.65 4.68
CA ARG A 413 5.18 2.88 5.55
C ARG A 413 4.46 1.98 6.56
N VAL A 414 3.19 2.25 6.86
CA VAL A 414 2.37 1.39 7.72
C VAL A 414 2.23 0.01 7.06
N TRP A 415 2.07 -0.04 5.74
CA TRP A 415 2.11 -1.30 5.00
C TRP A 415 3.42 -2.09 5.17
N ASP A 416 4.56 -1.41 5.31
CA ASP A 416 5.84 -2.09 5.48
C ASP A 416 5.96 -2.73 6.85
N ILE A 417 5.54 -1.99 7.88
CA ILE A 417 5.47 -2.51 9.25
C ILE A 417 4.51 -3.69 9.31
N PHE A 418 3.34 -3.58 8.67
CA PHE A 418 2.36 -4.66 8.59
C PHE A 418 2.96 -5.95 8.01
N GLY A 419 3.54 -5.85 6.82
CA GLY A 419 4.05 -7.00 6.10
C GLY A 419 5.26 -7.64 6.77
N ASP A 420 6.11 -6.83 7.41
CA ASP A 420 7.32 -7.29 8.08
C ASP A 420 6.98 -8.06 9.36
N VAL A 421 6.07 -7.52 10.18
CA VAL A 421 5.62 -8.17 11.42
C VAL A 421 4.90 -9.49 11.13
N LEU A 422 4.15 -9.57 10.01
CA LEU A 422 3.41 -10.79 9.65
C LEU A 422 4.23 -11.84 8.91
N GLN A 423 5.43 -11.52 8.43
CA GLN A 423 6.24 -12.38 7.55
C GLN A 423 6.39 -13.80 8.11
N ASP A 424 6.63 -13.95 9.41
CA ASP A 424 6.81 -15.26 10.06
C ASP A 424 5.56 -16.14 10.03
N VAL A 425 4.38 -15.53 9.93
CA VAL A 425 3.09 -16.24 9.85
C VAL A 425 2.74 -16.50 8.38
N THR A 426 2.85 -15.48 7.53
CA THR A 426 2.38 -15.50 6.12
C THR A 426 3.35 -16.21 5.16
N MET A 427 4.58 -16.49 5.59
CA MET A 427 5.48 -17.37 4.84
C MET A 427 5.18 -18.84 5.09
N ARG A 428 4.74 -19.20 6.30
CA ARG A 428 4.41 -20.59 6.65
C ARG A 428 3.04 -21.01 6.11
N ASN A 429 2.12 -20.04 6.02
CA ASN A 429 0.75 -20.23 5.60
C ASN A 429 0.41 -19.21 4.50
N PRO A 430 0.02 -19.65 3.29
CA PRO A 430 -0.44 -18.74 2.26
C PRO A 430 -1.61 -17.89 2.73
N VAL A 431 -1.60 -16.62 2.36
CA VAL A 431 -2.62 -15.62 2.70
C VAL A 431 -3.36 -15.16 1.45
N MET A 432 -4.68 -15.28 1.46
CA MET A 432 -5.56 -14.79 0.40
C MET A 432 -6.30 -13.57 0.93
N VAL A 433 -6.32 -12.48 0.17
CA VAL A 433 -6.83 -11.18 0.64
C VAL A 433 -7.96 -10.65 -0.23
N SER A 434 -8.93 -9.95 0.37
CA SER A 434 -9.86 -9.06 -0.34
C SER A 434 -9.74 -7.63 0.19
N ASP A 435 -10.33 -6.69 -0.53
CA ASP A 435 -10.38 -5.29 -0.13
C ASP A 435 -11.44 -5.05 0.94
N GLY A 436 -11.12 -4.18 1.89
CA GLY A 436 -12.08 -3.50 2.74
C GLY A 436 -12.14 -2.00 2.45
N ASN A 437 -12.95 -1.28 3.21
CA ASN A 437 -13.14 0.16 3.04
C ASN A 437 -11.85 0.96 3.30
N HIS A 438 -10.98 0.52 4.21
CA HIS A 438 -9.67 1.14 4.43
C HIS A 438 -8.67 0.89 3.30
N ASP A 439 -8.86 -0.18 2.52
CA ASP A 439 -8.00 -0.50 1.38
C ASP A 439 -8.47 0.20 0.10
N TYR A 440 -9.79 0.36 -0.08
CA TYR A 440 -10.38 0.81 -1.34
C TYR A 440 -11.05 2.19 -1.30
N ASP A 441 -11.88 2.54 -0.32
CA ASP A 441 -12.82 3.67 -0.44
C ASP A 441 -12.13 5.02 -0.75
N TYR A 442 -12.63 5.71 -1.78
CA TYR A 442 -12.14 7.02 -2.21
C TYR A 442 -13.25 7.84 -2.87
N LYS A 443 -12.99 9.15 -3.07
CA LYS A 443 -13.92 10.02 -3.79
C LYS A 443 -13.99 9.63 -5.27
N GLY A 444 -15.03 8.91 -5.66
CA GLY A 444 -15.22 8.40 -7.03
C GLY A 444 -15.47 6.89 -7.06
N ALA A 445 -15.26 6.19 -5.94
CA ALA A 445 -15.68 4.81 -5.75
C ALA A 445 -17.19 4.63 -5.92
N TRP A 446 -17.62 3.37 -6.03
CA TRP A 446 -19.04 3.02 -6.12
C TRP A 446 -19.76 3.49 -4.86
N ASN A 447 -20.70 4.43 -5.01
CA ASN A 447 -21.47 4.98 -3.91
C ASN A 447 -22.96 5.05 -4.27
N PRO A 448 -23.74 4.03 -3.91
CA PRO A 448 -25.17 4.02 -4.15
C PRO A 448 -25.90 5.00 -3.22
N SER A 449 -27.00 5.60 -3.69
CA SER A 449 -27.71 6.68 -2.97
C SER A 449 -28.24 6.27 -1.59
N TRP A 450 -28.54 4.99 -1.40
CA TRP A 450 -29.04 4.44 -0.13
C TRP A 450 -27.93 4.19 0.89
N ALA A 451 -26.65 4.19 0.49
CA ALA A 451 -25.51 4.02 1.40
C ALA A 451 -25.12 5.31 2.15
N LYS A 452 -25.84 6.42 1.92
CA LYS A 452 -25.69 7.71 2.66
C LYS A 452 -24.24 8.22 2.79
N GLY A 453 -23.39 7.91 1.81
CA GLY A 453 -21.99 8.36 1.76
C GLY A 453 -21.02 7.52 2.59
N ASP A 454 -21.41 6.32 3.03
CA ASP A 454 -20.49 5.45 3.78
C ASP A 454 -19.29 4.97 2.94
N PHE A 455 -19.49 4.82 1.62
CA PHE A 455 -18.44 4.59 0.61
C PHE A 455 -17.69 5.86 0.17
N ILE A 456 -18.12 7.05 0.62
CA ILE A 456 -17.44 8.33 0.33
C ILE A 456 -16.75 8.79 1.60
N LYS A 457 -15.62 8.14 1.91
CA LYS A 457 -14.70 8.64 2.91
C LYS A 457 -13.35 8.84 2.24
N SER A 458 -13.08 10.06 1.78
CA SER A 458 -11.70 10.52 1.48
C SER A 458 -10.81 10.58 2.73
N LYS A 459 -11.18 9.85 3.79
CA LYS A 459 -10.52 9.79 5.10
C LYS A 459 -9.47 8.68 5.14
N TYR A 460 -9.60 7.65 4.29
CA TYR A 460 -8.71 6.49 4.26
C TYR A 460 -7.53 6.64 3.28
N GLY A 461 -7.01 7.87 3.14
CA GLY A 461 -5.78 8.12 2.39
C GLY A 461 -5.86 8.06 0.86
N ASN A 462 -7.00 7.66 0.30
CA ASN A 462 -7.24 7.55 -1.14
C ASN A 462 -6.30 6.53 -1.84
N GLU A 463 -6.07 5.39 -1.20
CA GLU A 463 -5.21 4.32 -1.76
C GLU A 463 -5.85 3.56 -2.92
N CYS A 464 -7.19 3.49 -2.97
CA CYS A 464 -7.97 2.84 -4.02
C CYS A 464 -7.49 1.43 -4.42
N GLY A 465 -7.02 0.68 -3.43
CA GLY A 465 -6.55 -0.69 -3.54
C GLY A 465 -5.21 -0.86 -4.28
N VAL A 466 -4.53 0.23 -4.65
CA VAL A 466 -3.24 0.16 -5.37
C VAL A 466 -2.18 -0.58 -4.54
N PRO A 467 -1.94 -0.24 -3.26
CA PRO A 467 -0.95 -0.96 -2.46
C PRO A 467 -1.29 -2.44 -2.27
N LEU A 468 -2.56 -2.75 -2.01
CA LEU A 468 -3.05 -4.13 -1.85
C LEU A 468 -2.76 -4.98 -3.09
N LYS A 469 -3.11 -4.47 -4.29
CA LYS A 469 -2.91 -5.19 -5.55
C LYS A 469 -1.43 -5.50 -5.82
N HIS A 470 -0.53 -4.55 -5.55
CA HIS A 470 0.90 -4.74 -5.78
C HIS A 470 1.56 -5.68 -4.78
N ARG A 471 1.08 -5.69 -3.52
CA ARG A 471 1.63 -6.53 -2.46
C ARG A 471 1.26 -8.00 -2.65
N TYR A 472 -0.03 -8.27 -2.90
CA TYR A 472 -0.56 -9.64 -2.89
C TYR A 472 -0.78 -10.22 -4.29
N ASP A 473 -0.58 -9.46 -5.37
CA ASP A 473 -0.83 -9.89 -6.77
C ASP A 473 -2.24 -10.50 -6.94
N THR A 474 -3.24 -9.79 -6.41
CA THR A 474 -4.64 -10.20 -6.46
C THR A 474 -5.15 -10.18 -7.92
N PRO A 475 -5.81 -11.25 -8.40
CA PRO A 475 -6.19 -11.37 -9.81
C PRO A 475 -7.30 -10.40 -10.23
N ALA A 476 -8.21 -10.08 -9.31
CA ALA A 476 -9.33 -9.16 -9.45
C ALA A 476 -9.79 -8.69 -8.06
N TRP A 477 -10.73 -7.74 -7.99
CA TRP A 477 -11.32 -7.29 -6.72
C TRP A 477 -12.22 -8.34 -6.08
N TRP A 478 -12.89 -9.14 -6.89
CA TRP A 478 -13.63 -10.33 -6.48
C TRP A 478 -13.12 -11.53 -7.29
N TYR A 479 -12.92 -12.65 -6.62
CA TYR A 479 -12.35 -13.85 -7.23
C TYR A 479 -12.66 -15.09 -6.39
N SER A 480 -12.46 -16.28 -6.96
CA SER A 480 -12.59 -17.56 -6.26
C SER A 480 -11.31 -18.38 -6.42
N PHE A 481 -11.11 -19.34 -5.53
CA PHE A 481 -10.01 -20.31 -5.60
C PHE A 481 -10.36 -21.58 -4.83
N ASP A 482 -9.73 -22.68 -5.23
CA ASP A 482 -9.86 -23.96 -4.53
C ASP A 482 -8.61 -24.23 -3.69
N TYR A 483 -8.82 -24.74 -2.47
CA TYR A 483 -7.74 -25.24 -1.62
C TYR A 483 -8.22 -26.53 -0.94
N GLY A 484 -7.59 -27.66 -1.24
CA GLY A 484 -8.09 -28.98 -0.84
C GLY A 484 -9.56 -29.19 -1.20
N MET A 485 -10.40 -29.45 -0.21
CA MET A 485 -11.83 -29.77 -0.35
C MET A 485 -12.77 -28.56 -0.38
N VAL A 486 -12.24 -27.34 -0.36
CA VAL A 486 -13.06 -26.12 -0.20
C VAL A 486 -12.90 -25.22 -1.42
N HIS A 487 -14.04 -24.77 -1.93
CA HIS A 487 -14.14 -23.68 -2.87
C HIS A 487 -14.36 -22.37 -2.08
N TYR A 488 -13.41 -21.46 -2.15
CA TYR A 488 -13.48 -20.16 -1.50
C TYR A 488 -13.88 -19.09 -2.50
N VAL A 489 -14.81 -18.23 -2.11
CA VAL A 489 -15.22 -17.05 -2.88
C VAL A 489 -14.90 -15.80 -2.08
N MET A 490 -14.10 -14.90 -2.65
CA MET A 490 -13.76 -13.60 -2.10
C MET A 490 -14.58 -12.53 -2.82
N LEU A 491 -15.62 -12.00 -2.16
CA LEU A 491 -16.41 -10.88 -2.67
C LEU A 491 -15.80 -9.55 -2.24
N SER A 492 -15.92 -8.54 -3.10
CA SER A 492 -15.62 -7.15 -2.76
C SER A 492 -16.91 -6.43 -2.38
N SER A 493 -17.01 -6.02 -1.12
CA SER A 493 -18.13 -5.19 -0.65
C SER A 493 -17.99 -3.71 -1.02
N GLU A 494 -16.84 -3.29 -1.55
CA GLU A 494 -16.58 -1.89 -1.94
C GLU A 494 -16.87 -1.65 -3.44
N HIS A 495 -17.31 -2.69 -4.15
CA HIS A 495 -17.73 -2.65 -5.54
C HIS A 495 -19.21 -3.05 -5.71
N ASN A 496 -19.80 -2.66 -6.85
CA ASN A 496 -21.21 -2.92 -7.09
C ASN A 496 -21.51 -4.43 -7.13
N TRP A 497 -22.32 -4.86 -6.17
CA TRP A 497 -22.75 -6.24 -5.94
C TRP A 497 -24.26 -6.47 -6.15
N THR A 498 -24.98 -5.52 -6.76
CA THR A 498 -26.44 -5.61 -6.95
C THR A 498 -26.74 -6.64 -8.01
N GLU A 499 -27.95 -7.20 -8.00
CA GLU A 499 -28.46 -7.98 -9.13
C GLU A 499 -28.19 -7.25 -10.47
N GLY A 500 -27.66 -7.99 -11.46
CA GLY A 500 -27.26 -7.48 -12.78
C GLY A 500 -25.95 -6.68 -12.83
N SER A 501 -25.20 -6.57 -11.73
CA SER A 501 -23.82 -6.06 -11.75
C SER A 501 -22.83 -7.12 -12.21
N ASN A 502 -21.66 -6.69 -12.70
CA ASN A 502 -20.59 -7.62 -13.11
C ASN A 502 -20.18 -8.59 -11.99
N GLN A 503 -20.10 -8.11 -10.74
CA GLN A 503 -19.75 -8.96 -9.60
C GLN A 503 -20.87 -9.95 -9.28
N TRP A 504 -22.13 -9.51 -9.31
CA TRP A 504 -23.26 -10.40 -9.03
C TRP A 504 -23.42 -11.49 -10.09
N GLU A 505 -23.31 -11.15 -11.38
CA GLU A 505 -23.37 -12.10 -12.48
C GLU A 505 -22.20 -13.09 -12.43
N TRP A 506 -20.99 -12.60 -12.13
CA TRP A 506 -19.84 -13.46 -11.90
C TRP A 506 -20.06 -14.41 -10.72
N PHE A 507 -20.57 -13.90 -9.60
CA PHE A 507 -20.77 -14.68 -8.38
C PHE A 507 -21.81 -15.79 -8.56
N SER A 508 -22.94 -15.47 -9.18
CA SER A 508 -23.96 -16.48 -9.52
C SER A 508 -23.37 -17.56 -10.44
N LYS A 509 -22.60 -17.16 -11.45
CA LYS A 509 -21.96 -18.10 -12.37
C LYS A 509 -20.94 -19.00 -11.66
N ASP A 510 -20.03 -18.41 -10.89
CA ASP A 510 -18.97 -19.11 -10.15
C ASP A 510 -19.57 -20.18 -9.24
N LEU A 511 -20.57 -19.83 -8.43
CA LEU A 511 -21.28 -20.78 -7.57
C LEU A 511 -21.98 -21.90 -8.34
N SER A 512 -22.49 -21.61 -9.55
CA SER A 512 -23.15 -22.62 -10.39
C SER A 512 -22.18 -23.64 -11.00
N GLU A 513 -20.90 -23.31 -11.09
CA GLU A 513 -19.85 -24.15 -11.69
C GLU A 513 -19.12 -25.02 -10.65
N VAL A 514 -19.45 -24.90 -9.36
CA VAL A 514 -18.83 -25.69 -8.28
C VAL A 514 -19.19 -27.17 -8.39
N ASP A 515 -18.18 -27.99 -8.68
CA ASP A 515 -18.28 -29.44 -8.56
C ASP A 515 -18.09 -29.90 -7.11
N ARG A 516 -19.21 -30.06 -6.40
CA ARG A 516 -19.23 -30.51 -5.00
C ARG A 516 -18.74 -31.94 -4.79
N THR A 517 -18.51 -32.72 -5.85
CA THR A 517 -17.82 -34.02 -5.72
C THR A 517 -16.31 -33.83 -5.51
N VAL A 518 -15.74 -32.71 -5.98
CA VAL A 518 -14.34 -32.34 -5.80
C VAL A 518 -14.18 -31.46 -4.58
N THR A 519 -14.94 -30.36 -4.51
CA THR A 519 -14.94 -29.38 -3.41
C THR A 519 -16.31 -29.36 -2.73
N PRO A 520 -16.59 -30.30 -1.80
CA PRO A 520 -17.91 -30.41 -1.16
C PRO A 520 -18.30 -29.15 -0.37
N TRP A 521 -17.31 -28.39 0.09
CA TRP A 521 -17.51 -27.20 0.91
C TRP A 521 -17.40 -25.92 0.09
N VAL A 522 -18.32 -24.99 0.31
CA VAL A 522 -18.28 -23.64 -0.25
C VAL A 522 -18.26 -22.62 0.89
N VAL A 523 -17.21 -21.80 0.92
CA VAL A 523 -17.03 -20.72 1.89
C VAL A 523 -16.99 -19.40 1.14
N VAL A 524 -17.91 -18.49 1.46
CA VAL A 524 -17.96 -17.14 0.87
C VAL A 524 -17.47 -16.14 1.90
N THR A 525 -16.62 -15.21 1.48
CA THR A 525 -16.15 -14.10 2.32
C THR A 525 -16.47 -12.75 1.68
N SER A 526 -16.63 -11.72 2.51
CA SER A 526 -16.62 -10.33 2.10
C SER A 526 -16.18 -9.45 3.26
N HIS A 527 -15.77 -8.21 3.00
CA HIS A 527 -15.41 -7.31 4.10
C HIS A 527 -16.64 -6.89 4.92
N ARG A 528 -17.60 -6.19 4.30
CA ARG A 528 -18.84 -5.79 4.97
C ARG A 528 -19.80 -6.98 5.09
N PRO A 529 -20.50 -7.14 6.23
CA PRO A 529 -21.38 -8.29 6.45
C PRO A 529 -22.77 -8.12 5.82
N MET A 530 -23.49 -9.22 5.65
CA MET A 530 -24.94 -9.22 5.35
C MET A 530 -25.80 -9.13 6.61
N LEU A 531 -25.34 -9.75 7.70
CA LEU A 531 -26.10 -9.89 8.95
C LEU A 531 -25.27 -9.39 10.13
N VAL A 532 -25.82 -8.47 10.91
CA VAL A 532 -25.23 -7.93 12.14
C VAL A 532 -26.30 -7.65 13.20
N ALA A 533 -26.00 -7.87 14.48
CA ALA A 533 -26.93 -7.65 15.59
C ALA A 533 -26.84 -6.25 16.22
N VAL A 534 -25.92 -5.39 15.82
CA VAL A 534 -25.68 -4.06 16.42
C VAL A 534 -26.95 -3.18 16.47
N ILE A 535 -27.19 -2.54 17.63
CA ILE A 535 -28.27 -1.56 17.84
C ILE A 535 -27.85 -0.20 17.29
N GLY A 536 -28.77 0.50 16.63
CA GLY A 536 -28.54 1.85 16.10
C GLY A 536 -28.39 1.88 14.57
N GLU A 537 -28.18 0.71 13.97
CA GLU A 537 -28.30 0.46 12.53
C GLU A 537 -29.64 1.00 12.00
N PRO A 538 -29.64 2.01 11.12
CA PRO A 538 -30.85 2.49 10.46
C PRO A 538 -31.61 1.37 9.73
N ARG A 539 -32.92 1.53 9.51
CA ARG A 539 -33.57 0.73 8.45
C ARG A 539 -32.99 1.19 7.10
N ASN A 540 -32.61 0.25 6.23
CA ASN A 540 -31.83 0.46 4.97
C ASN A 540 -30.35 0.79 5.19
N THR A 541 -29.58 -0.18 5.68
CA THR A 541 -28.10 -0.16 5.72
C THR A 541 -27.48 -0.97 4.59
N ILE A 542 -26.17 -0.87 4.39
CA ILE A 542 -25.42 -1.65 3.39
C ILE A 542 -25.67 -3.15 3.61
N GLU A 543 -25.60 -3.58 4.86
CA GLU A 543 -25.82 -4.96 5.32
C GLU A 543 -27.20 -5.45 4.87
N SER A 544 -28.25 -4.65 5.08
CA SER A 544 -29.61 -5.02 4.68
C SER A 544 -29.80 -5.13 3.16
N HIS A 545 -29.08 -4.31 2.38
CA HIS A 545 -29.09 -4.40 0.94
C HIS A 545 -28.28 -5.60 0.44
N MET A 546 -27.09 -5.85 1.00
CA MET A 546 -26.29 -7.05 0.70
C MET A 546 -27.08 -8.33 0.98
N ALA A 547 -27.74 -8.40 2.14
CA ALA A 547 -28.59 -9.52 2.50
C ALA A 547 -29.68 -9.78 1.44
N LYS A 548 -30.35 -8.71 0.97
CA LYS A 548 -31.41 -8.81 -0.04
C LYS A 548 -30.90 -9.32 -1.39
N GLU A 549 -29.73 -8.85 -1.84
CA GLU A 549 -29.23 -9.10 -3.19
C GLU A 549 -28.42 -10.41 -3.29
N LEU A 550 -27.75 -10.83 -2.21
CA LEU A 550 -26.77 -11.92 -2.25
C LEU A 550 -27.20 -13.18 -1.49
N MET A 551 -27.96 -13.08 -0.38
CA MET A 551 -28.42 -14.28 0.34
C MET A 551 -29.27 -15.24 -0.50
N PRO A 552 -30.11 -14.78 -1.47
CA PRO A 552 -30.79 -15.71 -2.37
C PRO A 552 -29.85 -16.64 -3.13
N LEU A 553 -28.69 -16.13 -3.57
CA LEU A 553 -27.65 -16.95 -4.22
C LEU A 553 -26.98 -17.92 -3.24
N LEU A 554 -26.70 -17.46 -2.01
CA LEU A 554 -26.15 -18.34 -0.96
C LEU A 554 -27.06 -19.55 -0.72
N LYS A 555 -28.37 -19.31 -0.64
CA LYS A 555 -29.38 -20.34 -0.48
C LYS A 555 -29.48 -21.25 -1.70
N GLU A 556 -29.59 -20.68 -2.90
CA GLU A 556 -29.74 -21.43 -4.15
C GLU A 556 -28.61 -22.43 -4.37
N TYR A 557 -27.37 -21.97 -4.16
CA TYR A 557 -26.18 -22.79 -4.35
C TYR A 557 -25.67 -23.45 -3.07
N LYS A 558 -26.45 -23.40 -1.98
CA LYS A 558 -26.19 -24.07 -0.70
C LYS A 558 -24.85 -23.73 -0.06
N VAL A 559 -24.47 -22.46 -0.03
CA VAL A 559 -23.23 -22.01 0.62
C VAL A 559 -23.21 -22.45 2.08
N ASN A 560 -22.11 -23.07 2.50
CA ASN A 560 -22.02 -23.67 3.84
C ASN A 560 -21.75 -22.61 4.91
N LEU A 561 -20.78 -21.74 4.63
CA LEU A 561 -20.31 -20.72 5.55
C LEU A 561 -20.12 -19.40 4.81
N TYR A 562 -20.66 -18.32 5.39
CA TYR A 562 -20.35 -16.96 5.00
C TYR A 562 -19.59 -16.26 6.13
N VAL A 563 -18.44 -15.66 5.84
CA VAL A 563 -17.62 -14.97 6.85
C VAL A 563 -17.35 -13.52 6.43
N ALA A 564 -17.49 -12.58 7.37
CA ALA A 564 -17.23 -11.17 7.10
C ALA A 564 -16.51 -10.45 8.24
N GLY A 565 -16.01 -9.24 7.96
CA GLY A 565 -15.30 -8.35 8.87
C GLY A 565 -16.04 -7.04 9.08
N HIS A 566 -15.33 -5.91 9.02
CA HIS A 566 -15.79 -4.52 9.08
C HIS A 566 -16.33 -4.06 10.43
N TRP A 567 -17.13 -4.90 11.10
CA TRP A 567 -17.55 -4.68 12.46
C TRP A 567 -16.60 -5.40 13.41
N HIS A 568 -16.06 -4.66 14.39
CA HIS A 568 -14.91 -5.11 15.17
C HIS A 568 -15.29 -6.00 16.37
N HIS A 569 -16.13 -7.00 16.13
CA HIS A 569 -16.54 -7.99 17.11
C HIS A 569 -16.69 -9.38 16.49
N TYR A 570 -16.87 -10.39 17.33
CA TYR A 570 -17.28 -11.71 16.88
C TYR A 570 -18.79 -11.88 17.00
N GLU A 571 -19.44 -12.36 15.95
CA GLU A 571 -20.85 -12.73 15.96
C GLU A 571 -21.07 -13.96 15.10
N ARG A 572 -21.87 -14.91 15.55
CA ARG A 572 -22.26 -16.07 14.76
C ARG A 572 -23.76 -16.28 14.80
N THR A 573 -24.35 -16.63 13.67
CA THR A 573 -25.75 -17.01 13.58
C THR A 573 -25.95 -18.52 13.71
N LYS A 574 -27.16 -18.94 14.09
CA LYS A 574 -27.72 -20.23 13.68
C LYS A 574 -27.79 -20.27 12.14
N PRO A 575 -27.89 -21.44 11.49
CA PRO A 575 -28.09 -21.49 10.05
C PRO A 575 -29.29 -20.63 9.63
N VAL A 576 -29.07 -19.67 8.73
CA VAL A 576 -30.11 -18.84 8.10
C VAL A 576 -30.15 -19.25 6.64
N ASP A 577 -31.28 -19.82 6.21
CA ASP A 577 -31.39 -20.44 4.88
C ASP A 577 -30.25 -21.44 4.60
N GLU A 578 -29.95 -22.30 5.59
CA GLU A 578 -28.90 -23.34 5.55
C GLU A 578 -27.44 -22.82 5.61
N THR A 579 -27.19 -21.51 5.49
CA THR A 579 -25.86 -20.92 5.62
C THR A 579 -25.59 -20.46 7.05
N VAL A 580 -24.43 -20.81 7.61
CA VAL A 580 -23.93 -20.20 8.85
C VAL A 580 -23.25 -18.88 8.49
N HIS A 581 -23.62 -17.78 9.15
CA HIS A 581 -22.95 -16.50 9.01
C HIS A 581 -22.07 -16.24 10.23
N VAL A 582 -20.81 -15.86 9.99
CA VAL A 582 -19.86 -15.46 11.04
C VAL A 582 -19.29 -14.08 10.71
N LEU A 583 -19.34 -13.19 11.69
CA LEU A 583 -18.56 -11.97 11.73
C LEU A 583 -17.28 -12.26 12.53
N SER A 584 -16.12 -12.03 11.93
CA SER A 584 -14.80 -12.21 12.52
C SER A 584 -13.87 -11.04 12.17
N GLY A 585 -14.36 -9.80 12.36
CA GLY A 585 -13.64 -8.55 12.09
C GLY A 585 -12.85 -8.01 13.28
N CYS A 586 -12.39 -8.86 14.19
CA CYS A 586 -11.77 -8.43 15.45
C CYS A 586 -10.32 -8.93 15.60
N ALA A 587 -9.57 -9.10 14.50
CA ALA A 587 -8.20 -9.61 14.60
C ALA A 587 -7.21 -8.61 15.23
N GLY A 588 -7.54 -7.32 15.25
CA GLY A 588 -6.78 -6.31 15.99
C GLY A 588 -7.52 -5.00 16.18
N ALA A 589 -8.39 -4.63 15.22
CA ALA A 589 -9.30 -3.51 15.35
C ALA A 589 -10.32 -3.72 16.46
N GLN A 590 -10.70 -2.60 17.09
CA GLN A 590 -11.67 -2.60 18.18
C GLN A 590 -12.57 -1.37 18.09
N ASP A 591 -13.87 -1.61 18.15
CA ASP A 591 -14.88 -0.56 18.21
C ASP A 591 -15.08 -0.02 19.63
N LEU A 592 -15.66 1.17 19.72
CA LEU A 592 -16.26 1.65 20.96
C LEU A 592 -17.35 0.66 21.43
N PRO A 593 -17.67 0.59 22.73
CA PRO A 593 -18.67 -0.34 23.25
C PRO A 593 -19.99 -0.28 22.48
N VAL A 594 -20.28 -1.35 21.73
CA VAL A 594 -21.50 -1.49 20.93
C VAL A 594 -22.55 -2.28 21.72
N LYS A 595 -23.83 -1.96 21.50
CA LYS A 595 -24.97 -2.72 22.05
C LYS A 595 -25.57 -3.59 20.98
N PHE A 596 -26.08 -4.76 21.36
CA PHE A 596 -26.66 -5.73 20.43
C PHE A 596 -28.14 -5.96 20.65
N ARG A 597 -28.86 -6.20 19.55
CA ARG A 597 -30.24 -6.67 19.53
C ARG A 597 -30.27 -8.14 19.93
N ASP A 598 -31.27 -8.51 20.71
CA ASP A 598 -31.59 -9.91 20.94
C ASP A 598 -32.35 -10.45 19.72
N LEU A 599 -31.65 -11.18 18.85
CA LEU A 599 -32.21 -11.76 17.63
C LEU A 599 -32.24 -13.28 17.75
N ASN A 600 -33.37 -13.90 17.41
CA ASN A 600 -33.52 -15.37 17.47
C ASN A 600 -32.48 -16.14 16.63
N ARG A 601 -31.94 -15.49 15.58
CA ARG A 601 -30.89 -16.07 14.72
C ARG A 601 -29.50 -16.02 15.33
N THR A 602 -29.24 -15.19 16.34
CA THR A 602 -27.90 -15.08 16.95
C THR A 602 -27.62 -16.33 17.78
N ALA A 603 -26.46 -16.95 17.56
CA ALA A 603 -25.98 -18.12 18.29
C ALA A 603 -24.89 -17.78 19.29
N ALA A 604 -23.95 -16.90 18.91
CA ALA A 604 -22.88 -16.41 19.78
C ALA A 604 -22.54 -14.96 19.42
N ILE A 605 -22.08 -14.18 20.40
CA ILE A 605 -21.62 -12.81 20.20
C ILE A 605 -20.62 -12.39 21.28
N TRP A 606 -19.51 -11.78 20.88
CA TRP A 606 -18.44 -11.31 21.76
C TRP A 606 -17.94 -9.94 21.29
N ALA A 607 -18.35 -8.88 22.00
CA ALA A 607 -18.13 -7.47 21.61
C ALA A 607 -16.68 -6.98 21.76
N GLU A 608 -16.02 -7.40 22.84
CA GLU A 608 -14.73 -6.83 23.27
C GLU A 608 -13.65 -7.92 23.31
N VAL A 609 -13.63 -8.77 22.28
CA VAL A 609 -12.66 -9.86 22.16
C VAL A 609 -11.89 -9.69 20.87
N ARG A 610 -10.57 -9.78 20.94
CA ARG A 610 -9.69 -9.79 19.76
C ARG A 610 -9.37 -11.23 19.40
N GLY A 611 -9.51 -11.62 18.15
CA GLY A 611 -9.43 -13.03 17.80
C GLY A 611 -9.53 -13.32 16.31
N TYR A 612 -9.53 -14.61 15.99
CA TYR A 612 -9.78 -15.10 14.64
C TYR A 612 -10.55 -16.41 14.67
N LEU A 613 -11.23 -16.73 13.57
CA LEU A 613 -11.91 -18.00 13.38
C LEU A 613 -10.93 -19.02 12.79
N GLU A 614 -10.62 -20.08 13.53
CA GLU A 614 -9.99 -21.29 12.98
C GLU A 614 -11.07 -22.20 12.40
N LEU A 615 -11.05 -22.43 11.10
CA LEU A 615 -11.90 -23.39 10.41
C LEU A 615 -11.11 -24.67 10.14
N GLN A 616 -11.46 -25.76 10.84
CA GLN A 616 -10.94 -27.09 10.55
C GLN A 616 -11.78 -27.71 9.43
N VAL A 617 -11.12 -28.03 8.33
CA VAL A 617 -11.71 -28.63 7.14
C VAL A 617 -11.53 -30.14 7.23
N LYS A 618 -12.64 -30.87 7.25
CA LYS A 618 -12.69 -32.33 7.24
C LYS A 618 -13.56 -32.82 6.09
N GLU A 619 -13.53 -34.12 5.84
CA GLU A 619 -14.30 -34.70 4.72
C GLU A 619 -15.82 -34.63 4.95
N ASP A 620 -16.27 -34.81 6.19
CA ASP A 620 -17.69 -34.88 6.56
C ASP A 620 -18.20 -33.66 7.33
N SER A 621 -17.30 -32.79 7.77
CA SER A 621 -17.63 -31.61 8.58
C SER A 621 -16.68 -30.42 8.35
N LEU A 622 -17.22 -29.22 8.59
CA LEU A 622 -16.43 -28.03 8.91
C LEU A 622 -16.58 -27.75 10.41
N VAL A 623 -15.48 -27.60 11.13
CA VAL A 623 -15.49 -27.25 12.55
C VAL A 623 -14.91 -25.85 12.72
N GLY A 624 -15.73 -24.91 13.17
CA GLY A 624 -15.30 -23.54 13.44
C GLY A 624 -15.02 -23.34 14.93
N ILE A 625 -13.83 -22.82 15.24
CA ILE A 625 -13.39 -22.49 16.60
C ILE A 625 -12.99 -21.01 16.61
N PHE A 626 -13.63 -20.20 17.44
CA PHE A 626 -13.21 -18.81 17.61
C PHE A 626 -12.20 -18.72 18.75
N TRP A 627 -10.96 -18.38 18.41
CA TRP A 627 -9.89 -18.13 19.36
C TRP A 627 -9.84 -16.63 19.67
N GLY A 628 -9.96 -16.27 20.94
CA GLY A 628 -10.00 -14.89 21.38
C GLY A 628 -9.05 -14.60 22.54
N VAL A 629 -8.54 -13.37 22.61
CA VAL A 629 -7.75 -12.87 23.74
C VAL A 629 -8.71 -12.51 24.87
N ASN A 630 -8.50 -13.10 26.03
CA ASN A 630 -9.17 -12.66 27.24
C ASN A 630 -8.38 -11.51 27.90
N ASP A 631 -8.79 -10.28 27.62
CA ASP A 631 -8.14 -9.06 28.13
C ASP A 631 -8.16 -8.91 29.66
N THR A 632 -8.98 -9.69 30.38
CA THR A 632 -9.02 -9.67 31.85
C THR A 632 -7.97 -10.55 32.51
N MET A 633 -7.20 -11.33 31.74
CA MET A 633 -6.17 -12.22 32.28
C MET A 633 -4.83 -11.50 32.40
N GLU A 634 -4.14 -11.72 33.53
CA GLU A 634 -2.77 -11.23 33.75
C GLU A 634 -1.77 -11.90 32.79
N ASP A 635 -2.04 -13.15 32.40
CA ASP A 635 -1.28 -13.91 31.40
C ASP A 635 -2.09 -13.98 30.08
N ARG A 636 -1.82 -13.03 29.18
CA ARG A 636 -2.56 -12.89 27.93
C ARG A 636 -2.20 -14.01 26.96
N HIS A 637 -3.17 -14.84 26.64
CA HIS A 637 -3.11 -15.82 25.56
C HIS A 637 -4.50 -15.99 24.94
N LEU A 638 -4.57 -16.61 23.77
CA LEU A 638 -5.86 -16.92 23.16
C LEU A 638 -6.49 -18.15 23.82
N ILE A 639 -7.79 -18.08 24.05
CA ILE A 639 -8.63 -19.18 24.53
C ILE A 639 -9.83 -19.39 23.59
N GLU A 640 -10.48 -20.53 23.69
CA GLU A 640 -11.68 -20.84 22.91
C GLU A 640 -12.88 -20.09 23.49
N PHE A 641 -13.51 -19.24 22.67
CA PHE A 641 -14.71 -18.46 23.03
C PHE A 641 -15.99 -19.01 22.39
N ASP A 642 -15.87 -19.76 21.30
CA ASP A 642 -16.99 -20.38 20.61
C ASP A 642 -16.54 -21.58 19.78
N HIS A 643 -17.46 -22.54 19.57
CA HIS A 643 -17.23 -23.79 18.87
C HIS A 643 -18.51 -24.21 18.15
N PHE A 644 -18.43 -24.48 16.86
CA PHE A 644 -19.56 -24.99 16.08
C PHE A 644 -19.12 -25.96 14.98
N MET A 645 -20.08 -26.71 14.46
CA MET A 645 -19.86 -27.70 13.41
C MET A 645 -20.94 -27.57 12.33
N ILE A 646 -20.54 -27.68 11.07
CA ILE A 646 -21.41 -27.76 9.90
C ILE A 646 -21.20 -29.15 9.29
N ASN A 647 -22.25 -29.96 9.18
CA ASN A 647 -22.17 -31.33 8.69
C ASN A 647 -22.58 -31.44 7.22
N ASN A 648 -21.94 -32.35 6.49
CA ASN A 648 -22.23 -32.58 5.07
C ASN A 648 -23.65 -33.18 4.87
N ARG A 649 -24.20 -33.87 5.89
CA ARG A 649 -25.53 -34.52 5.82
C ARG A 649 -26.71 -33.55 5.72
N ASP A 650 -26.51 -32.26 6.03
CA ASP A 650 -27.57 -31.26 5.92
C ASP A 650 -27.80 -30.81 4.46
N GLN A 651 -27.04 -31.32 3.47
CA GLN A 651 -27.07 -30.80 2.10
C GLN A 651 -27.21 -31.84 0.97
N ALA A 652 -27.82 -33.01 1.19
CA ALA A 652 -28.15 -33.92 0.08
C ALA A 652 -28.86 -33.18 -1.07
N VAL A 653 -28.18 -33.01 -2.21
CA VAL A 653 -28.73 -32.41 -3.43
C VAL A 653 -29.38 -33.54 -4.23
N PRO A 654 -30.70 -33.46 -4.55
CA PRO A 654 -31.22 -34.20 -5.67
C PRO A 654 -30.62 -33.59 -6.94
N HIS A 655 -29.92 -34.40 -7.74
CA HIS A 655 -29.45 -34.03 -9.08
C HIS A 655 -30.48 -33.16 -9.82
N PRO A 656 -30.09 -32.01 -10.40
CA PRO A 656 -30.93 -31.37 -11.40
C PRO A 656 -30.97 -32.32 -12.60
N LEU A 657 -32.13 -32.96 -12.81
CA LEU A 657 -32.45 -33.52 -14.12
C LEU A 657 -32.29 -32.37 -15.12
N LEU A 658 -31.36 -32.55 -16.06
CA LEU A 658 -31.28 -31.82 -17.31
C LEU A 658 -32.70 -31.65 -17.85
N ARG A 659 -33.29 -30.46 -17.68
CA ARG A 659 -34.49 -30.10 -18.42
C ARG A 659 -34.04 -29.95 -19.87
N GLY A 660 -34.37 -30.95 -20.67
CA GLY A 660 -34.24 -30.91 -22.11
C GLY A 660 -34.86 -29.62 -22.63
N VAL A 661 -34.06 -28.88 -23.38
CA VAL A 661 -34.55 -27.89 -24.32
C VAL A 661 -35.15 -28.70 -25.46
N ASP A 662 -36.47 -28.82 -25.51
CA ASP A 662 -37.15 -29.24 -26.73
C ASP A 662 -36.95 -28.15 -27.80
N VAL A 663 -36.34 -28.54 -28.91
CA VAL A 663 -36.28 -27.79 -30.19
C VAL A 663 -37.36 -28.33 -31.11
#